data_AF-A0A7Y4W1S4-F1
#
_entry.id   AF-A0A7Y4W1S4-F1
#
_cell.length_a   1.000
_cell.length_b   1.000
_cell.length_c   1.000
_cell.angle_alpha   90.00
_cell.angle_beta   90.00
_cell.angle_gamma   90.00
#
_symmetry.space_group_name_H-M   'P 1'
#
loop_
_entity.id
_entity.type
_entity.pdbx_description
1 polymer ?
#
loop_
_entity_poly.entity_id
_entity_poly.type
_entity_poly.pdbx_seq_one_letter_code
_entity_poly.pdbx_strand_id
1 'polypeptide(L)'
;MSWMEKLYQTYEAGILLDLPQEKLPMPTSHTLQNAHINIVIDGEGNFKRTSVLEKTQIILPATEDSACRGNNEAPHALADKLQYVAKDYEDFGGKKKAYFEGYKKQLQAWCESEHVHDKVRAIYRYIEKGTVIRDLLANNIVFVDPDKVLLTQWNSDDGEPPLLFKILPKKKEKDKETREEKTIQDQGDALVCWTVEVANDPSSDTWKDASIQAIWIAFDTLDGTNNGLCYITGIDQTLSTKHPAKIRHSGDKAKLISSNDSSGYTYRGKFLNDFEACGIGFEISQKAHNALSWLIQRQGFRNGDQAYVSWAVSGNPIPEPLIDAYSFLDTDDFNLDEVEESDTLTPEAPMNQGINLGQTYAIQLRKYIAGYAAKLSPNEQIIIMGIDSATPGRMGIIYYRELFSHDFLNRLETWHSQFAWPQRHTKEIANTTGKKPKTKVIWPISSPVPMAIAKAAYGENVTDNLKKKVIERLIPCIIDGQPFPLDLVISCVRKATNRVGYSSDAQWLWEKNLGIACALYKGYHQRHPNLTQRRDYAMALEENYHARDYLFGRLLAIAERIEDVALSVGGENRPTTAARLMQRFADRPFETWRTIELALQPYMQRLRVSRAGFLTNQLKELDAVQAMFKHDDFTSKTALSGEFLLGYHCQRQKFKTKSETPDETSPQGDSE
;
A
#
# COMPACT_ATOMS: atom_id res chain seq x y z
N MET A 1 24.24 10.75 3.93
CA MET A 1 22.76 10.57 3.90
C MET A 1 22.30 10.60 2.44
N SER A 2 22.67 9.61 1.63
CA SER A 2 22.35 9.62 0.19
C SER A 2 20.84 9.65 -0.08
N TRP A 3 20.04 9.03 0.78
CA TRP A 3 18.58 9.07 0.69
C TRP A 3 18.00 10.49 0.66
N MET A 4 18.56 11.41 1.45
CA MET A 4 18.08 12.80 1.51
C MET A 4 18.51 13.57 0.25
N GLU A 5 19.71 13.33 -0.24
CA GLU A 5 20.20 13.88 -1.51
C GLU A 5 19.31 13.41 -2.68
N LYS A 6 18.98 12.12 -2.74
CA LYS A 6 18.10 11.57 -3.78
C LYS A 6 16.70 12.16 -3.70
N LEU A 7 16.14 12.34 -2.51
CA LEU A 7 14.84 12.99 -2.34
C LEU A 7 14.87 14.47 -2.76
N TYR A 8 15.96 15.18 -2.47
CA TYR A 8 16.16 16.56 -2.95
C TYR A 8 16.21 16.61 -4.48
N GLN A 9 17.04 15.77 -5.12
CA GLN A 9 17.08 15.65 -6.59
C GLN A 9 15.70 15.29 -7.18
N THR A 10 14.97 14.41 -6.50
CA THR A 10 13.60 14.03 -6.90
C THR A 10 12.63 15.19 -6.78
N TYR A 11 12.80 16.06 -5.78
CA TYR A 11 11.99 17.28 -5.67
C TYR A 11 12.22 18.18 -6.88
N GLU A 12 13.48 18.47 -7.21
CA GLU A 12 13.86 19.32 -8.36
C GLU A 12 13.33 18.75 -9.68
N ALA A 13 13.39 17.44 -9.88
CA ALA A 13 12.78 16.81 -11.04
C ALA A 13 11.24 16.86 -11.00
N GLY A 14 10.65 16.63 -9.82
CA GLY A 14 9.22 16.53 -9.61
C GLY A 14 8.45 17.83 -9.87
N ILE A 15 9.04 18.98 -9.55
CA ILE A 15 8.45 20.30 -9.83
C ILE A 15 8.43 20.65 -11.34
N LEU A 16 9.24 19.97 -12.14
CA LEU A 16 9.30 20.15 -13.60
C LEU A 16 8.38 19.21 -14.36
N LEU A 17 7.70 18.29 -13.67
CA LEU A 17 6.75 17.38 -14.30
C LEU A 17 5.49 18.12 -14.74
N ASP A 18 4.95 17.74 -15.90
CA ASP A 18 3.67 18.24 -16.40
C ASP A 18 2.50 17.61 -15.62
N LEU A 19 2.28 18.11 -14.40
CA LEU A 19 1.22 17.68 -13.50
C LEU A 19 0.38 18.90 -13.07
N PRO A 20 -0.93 18.70 -12.81
CA PRO A 20 -1.74 19.73 -12.17
C PRO A 20 -1.08 20.22 -10.87
N GLN A 21 -1.21 21.52 -10.55
CA GLN A 21 -0.57 22.14 -9.39
C GLN A 21 -0.84 21.40 -8.07
N GLU A 22 -2.05 20.87 -7.89
CA GLU A 22 -2.46 20.08 -6.71
C GLU A 22 -1.73 18.73 -6.58
N LYS A 23 -1.16 18.23 -7.68
CA LYS A 23 -0.41 16.97 -7.76
C LYS A 23 1.11 17.17 -7.78
N LEU A 24 1.60 18.40 -7.74
CA LEU A 24 3.04 18.70 -7.64
C LEU A 24 3.52 18.55 -6.19
N PRO A 25 4.85 18.37 -5.98
CA PRO A 25 5.43 18.45 -4.64
C PRO A 25 5.08 19.79 -3.96
N MET A 26 4.85 19.77 -2.65
CA MET A 26 4.54 21.00 -1.92
C MET A 26 5.69 22.02 -2.00
N PRO A 27 5.38 23.32 -2.11
CA PRO A 27 6.40 24.36 -2.01
C PRO A 27 7.09 24.35 -0.64
N THR A 28 8.33 24.83 -0.59
CA THR A 28 9.03 25.12 0.67
C THR A 28 8.31 26.23 1.43
N SER A 29 8.52 26.31 2.74
CA SER A 29 7.90 27.25 3.67
C SER A 29 6.38 27.16 3.70
N HIS A 30 5.83 25.96 3.46
CA HIS A 30 4.38 25.71 3.48
C HIS A 30 4.02 24.42 4.21
N THR A 31 2.77 24.32 4.66
CA THR A 31 2.20 23.10 5.27
C THR A 31 0.76 22.88 4.82
N LEU A 32 0.33 21.61 4.76
CA LEU A 32 -1.08 21.26 4.53
C LEU A 32 -1.89 21.34 5.83
N GLN A 33 -3.03 22.01 5.74
CA GLN A 33 -4.03 22.11 6.80
C GLN A 33 -5.45 21.94 6.23
N ASN A 34 -6.38 21.50 7.08
CA ASN A 34 -7.79 21.51 6.75
C ASN A 34 -8.38 22.86 7.17
N ALA A 35 -8.89 23.62 6.20
CA ALA A 35 -9.62 24.87 6.47
C ALA A 35 -11.09 24.57 6.81
N HIS A 36 -11.65 25.40 7.69
CA HIS A 36 -13.01 25.24 8.21
C HIS A 36 -13.89 26.44 7.86
N ILE A 37 -13.32 27.64 7.80
CA ILE A 37 -14.04 28.89 7.54
C ILE A 37 -13.30 29.63 6.43
N ASN A 38 -14.04 30.07 5.40
CA ASN A 38 -13.53 31.01 4.41
C ASN A 38 -14.14 32.39 4.66
N ILE A 39 -13.29 33.40 4.87
CA ILE A 39 -13.72 34.80 4.95
C ILE A 39 -13.34 35.49 3.65
N VAL A 40 -14.33 36.13 3.03
CA VAL A 40 -14.15 36.90 1.79
C VAL A 40 -14.13 38.38 2.11
N ILE A 41 -13.06 39.04 1.68
CA ILE A 41 -12.85 40.49 1.82
C ILE A 41 -12.59 41.13 0.45
N ASP A 42 -12.76 42.45 0.36
CA ASP A 42 -12.27 43.22 -0.80
C ASP A 42 -10.80 43.62 -0.66
N GLY A 43 -10.25 44.25 -1.71
CA GLY A 43 -8.87 44.75 -1.73
C GLY A 43 -8.55 45.85 -0.70
N GLU A 44 -9.56 46.44 -0.06
CA GLU A 44 -9.37 47.42 1.02
C GLU A 44 -9.41 46.79 2.41
N GLY A 45 -9.78 45.51 2.52
CA GLY A 45 -9.94 44.78 3.77
C GLY A 45 -11.32 44.97 4.40
N ASN A 46 -12.36 45.23 3.61
CA ASN A 46 -13.74 45.23 4.08
C ASN A 46 -14.36 43.84 3.95
N PHE A 47 -15.07 43.42 4.99
CA PHE A 47 -15.80 42.16 5.00
C PHE A 47 -16.91 42.15 3.95
N LYS A 48 -17.01 41.06 3.19
CA LYS A 48 -18.10 40.84 2.23
C LYS A 48 -19.01 39.70 2.67
N ARG A 49 -18.44 38.51 2.86
CA ARG A 49 -19.19 37.30 3.20
C ARG A 49 -18.28 36.26 3.84
N THR A 50 -18.90 35.22 4.39
CA THR A 50 -18.20 34.08 5.00
C THR A 50 -18.95 32.78 4.70
N SER A 51 -18.24 31.66 4.69
CA SER A 51 -18.82 30.33 4.51
C SER A 51 -18.04 29.26 5.25
N VAL A 52 -18.73 28.20 5.67
CA VAL A 52 -18.10 26.99 6.21
C VAL A 52 -17.58 26.12 5.06
N LEU A 53 -16.34 25.64 5.19
CA LEU A 53 -15.70 24.76 4.22
C LEU A 53 -15.74 23.31 4.70
N GLU A 54 -16.18 22.40 3.83
CA GLU A 54 -16.20 20.97 4.13
C GLU A 54 -14.95 20.28 3.59
N LYS A 55 -14.15 19.69 4.48
CA LYS A 55 -12.98 18.85 4.15
C LYS A 55 -12.01 19.49 3.13
N THR A 56 -11.89 20.82 3.15
CA THR A 56 -11.03 21.54 2.21
C THR A 56 -9.60 21.58 2.70
N GLN A 57 -8.69 20.92 1.98
CA GLN A 57 -7.26 21.01 2.23
C GLN A 57 -6.68 22.23 1.53
N ILE A 58 -5.89 23.01 2.28
CA ILE A 58 -5.22 24.21 1.77
C ILE A 58 -3.71 24.13 2.01
N ILE A 59 -2.95 24.72 1.08
CA ILE A 59 -1.51 24.93 1.19
C ILE A 59 -1.31 26.28 1.88
N LEU A 60 -0.58 26.26 2.99
CA LEU A 60 -0.55 27.39 3.90
C LEU A 60 0.88 27.83 4.20
N PRO A 61 1.20 29.13 4.05
CA PRO A 61 2.49 29.71 4.45
C PRO A 61 2.87 29.39 5.90
N ALA A 62 4.03 28.79 6.11
CA ALA A 62 4.46 28.33 7.41
C ALA A 62 5.99 28.41 7.59
N THR A 63 6.40 28.98 8.71
CA THR A 63 7.77 28.87 9.24
C THR A 63 8.03 27.45 9.80
N GLU A 64 9.29 27.07 10.03
CA GLU A 64 9.64 25.77 10.65
C GLU A 64 8.91 25.55 11.99
N ASP A 65 8.82 26.61 12.79
CA ASP A 65 8.15 26.61 14.09
C ASP A 65 6.66 26.37 13.99
N SER A 66 5.98 27.07 13.06
CA SER A 66 4.55 26.93 12.88
C SER A 66 4.20 25.56 12.25
N ALA A 67 4.97 25.08 11.28
CA ALA A 67 4.78 23.77 10.64
C ALA A 67 4.96 22.60 11.64
N CYS A 68 5.88 22.77 12.58
CA CYS A 68 6.16 21.82 13.65
C CYS A 68 5.49 22.17 14.98
N ARG A 69 4.48 23.05 14.98
CA ARG A 69 3.85 23.58 16.19
C ARG A 69 3.31 22.47 17.09
N GLY A 70 3.77 22.51 18.34
CA GLY A 70 3.24 21.76 19.49
C GLY A 70 2.31 22.64 20.32
N ASN A 71 2.63 22.80 21.61
CA ASN A 71 1.84 23.62 22.54
C ASN A 71 2.31 25.09 22.62
N ASN A 72 3.46 25.42 22.03
CA ASN A 72 4.00 26.77 22.05
C ASN A 72 3.31 27.66 21.01
N GLU A 73 3.28 28.97 21.27
CA GLU A 73 2.79 30.00 20.35
C GLU A 73 3.71 30.06 19.12
N ALA A 74 3.17 29.70 17.95
CA ALA A 74 3.86 29.77 16.67
C ALA A 74 2.82 29.98 15.56
N PRO A 75 2.40 31.22 15.28
CA PRO A 75 1.36 31.49 14.30
C PRO A 75 1.73 30.96 12.91
N HIS A 76 0.75 30.40 12.23
CA HIS A 76 0.82 30.14 10.81
C HIS A 76 0.65 31.46 10.05
N ALA A 77 1.44 31.68 9.02
CA ALA A 77 1.36 32.90 8.24
C ALA A 77 0.12 32.86 7.34
N LEU A 78 -0.46 34.03 7.10
CA LEU A 78 -1.66 34.25 6.29
C LEU A 78 -2.96 33.66 6.84
N ALA A 79 -2.99 32.43 7.32
CA ALA A 79 -4.18 31.73 7.75
C ALA A 79 -3.89 30.90 9.02
N ASP A 80 -4.78 30.96 10.01
CA ASP A 80 -4.63 30.16 11.24
C ASP A 80 -6.01 30.00 11.92
N LYS A 81 -6.02 29.41 13.10
CA LYS A 81 -7.22 29.23 13.92
C LYS A 81 -7.77 30.56 14.43
N LEU A 82 -9.06 30.59 14.75
CA LEU A 82 -9.73 31.79 15.29
C LEU A 82 -8.97 32.41 16.48
N GLN A 83 -8.44 31.59 17.39
CA GLN A 83 -7.63 32.06 18.53
C GLN A 83 -6.36 32.86 18.15
N TYR A 84 -5.87 32.72 16.92
CA TYR A 84 -4.73 33.48 16.38
C TYR A 84 -5.19 34.63 15.48
N VAL A 85 -6.25 34.43 14.70
CA VAL A 85 -6.66 35.38 13.66
C VAL A 85 -7.52 36.52 14.20
N ALA A 86 -8.31 36.26 15.25
CA ALA A 86 -9.33 37.19 15.72
C ALA A 86 -8.87 37.97 16.96
N LYS A 87 -8.76 39.30 16.84
CA LYS A 87 -8.46 40.19 17.97
C LYS A 87 -9.56 40.16 19.04
N ASP A 88 -10.81 40.11 18.61
CA ASP A 88 -12.00 40.03 19.46
C ASP A 88 -12.21 38.62 20.06
N TYR A 89 -11.32 37.65 19.80
CA TYR A 89 -11.35 36.36 20.49
C TYR A 89 -11.13 36.49 22.00
N GLU A 90 -10.44 37.52 22.48
CA GLU A 90 -10.30 37.76 23.93
C GLU A 90 -11.65 38.14 24.57
N ASP A 91 -12.50 38.88 23.84
CA ASP A 91 -13.82 39.31 24.32
C ASP A 91 -14.87 38.18 24.26
N PHE A 92 -14.87 37.41 23.16
CA PHE A 92 -15.87 36.36 22.90
C PHE A 92 -15.40 34.97 23.30
N GLY A 93 -14.10 34.76 23.45
CA GLY A 93 -13.50 33.64 24.16
C GLY A 93 -13.85 32.22 23.72
N GLY A 94 -13.05 31.31 24.25
CA GLY A 94 -13.28 29.87 24.32
C GLY A 94 -12.39 29.33 25.43
N LYS A 95 -12.12 28.03 25.49
CA LYS A 95 -11.23 27.47 26.54
C LYS A 95 -9.75 27.82 26.35
N LYS A 96 -9.36 28.46 25.24
CA LYS A 96 -7.96 28.59 24.81
C LYS A 96 -7.43 30.01 24.91
N LYS A 97 -6.12 30.11 25.06
CA LYS A 97 -5.41 31.39 25.12
C LYS A 97 -5.46 32.08 23.75
N ALA A 98 -5.72 33.39 23.76
CA ALA A 98 -5.61 34.24 22.59
C ALA A 98 -4.14 34.45 22.22
N TYR A 99 -3.82 34.29 20.94
CA TYR A 99 -2.46 34.44 20.38
C TYR A 99 -2.44 35.44 19.21
N PHE A 100 -3.37 36.39 19.22
CA PHE A 100 -3.55 37.36 18.15
C PHE A 100 -2.33 38.25 17.94
N GLU A 101 -1.70 38.73 19.02
CA GLU A 101 -0.57 39.64 18.93
C GLU A 101 0.63 39.01 18.19
N GLY A 102 0.92 37.72 18.42
CA GLY A 102 1.96 37.01 17.68
C GLY A 102 1.66 36.93 16.18
N TYR A 103 0.43 36.57 15.83
CA TYR A 103 -0.03 36.49 14.44
C TYR A 103 -0.01 37.86 13.74
N LYS A 104 -0.51 38.91 14.41
CA LYS A 104 -0.49 40.28 13.91
C LYS A 104 0.94 40.74 13.62
N LYS A 105 1.85 40.54 14.59
CA LYS A 105 3.26 40.94 14.44
C LYS A 105 3.93 40.26 13.25
N GLN A 106 3.65 38.97 13.03
CA GLN A 106 4.20 38.23 11.89
C GLN A 106 3.67 38.79 10.55
N LEU A 107 2.36 39.03 10.44
CA LEU A 107 1.78 39.63 9.23
C LEU A 107 2.25 41.06 8.99
N GLN A 108 2.44 41.84 10.06
CA GLN A 108 2.97 43.20 9.96
C GLN A 108 4.38 43.19 9.39
N ALA A 109 5.27 42.35 9.93
CA ALA A 109 6.64 42.22 9.43
C ALA A 109 6.67 41.82 7.94
N TRP A 110 5.78 40.90 7.53
CA TRP A 110 5.67 40.53 6.12
C TRP A 110 5.17 41.70 5.24
N CYS A 111 4.16 42.45 5.70
CA CYS A 111 3.64 43.63 4.99
C CYS A 111 4.66 44.79 4.85
N GLU A 112 5.59 44.90 5.81
CA GLU A 112 6.64 45.93 5.85
C GLU A 112 7.90 45.52 5.08
N SER A 113 8.02 44.26 4.68
CA SER A 113 9.15 43.74 3.91
C SER A 113 9.12 44.14 2.43
N GLU A 114 10.26 43.96 1.75
CA GLU A 114 10.35 44.10 0.29
C GLU A 114 9.50 43.05 -0.46
N HIS A 115 9.12 41.98 0.22
CA HIS A 115 8.34 40.86 -0.31
C HIS A 115 6.88 40.98 0.13
N VAL A 116 6.23 42.08 -0.26
CA VAL A 116 4.83 42.35 0.09
C VAL A 116 3.87 42.02 -1.05
N HIS A 117 2.66 41.56 -0.70
CA HIS A 117 1.58 41.30 -1.64
C HIS A 117 0.29 42.04 -1.23
N ASP A 118 -0.44 42.61 -2.18
CA ASP A 118 -1.60 43.47 -1.90
C ASP A 118 -2.73 42.73 -1.17
N LYS A 119 -2.96 41.45 -1.49
CA LYS A 119 -3.93 40.61 -0.77
C LYS A 119 -3.56 40.43 0.71
N VAL A 120 -2.26 40.34 1.02
CA VAL A 120 -1.78 40.21 2.41
C VAL A 120 -2.03 41.51 3.17
N ARG A 121 -1.83 42.67 2.52
CA ARG A 121 -2.18 43.98 3.09
C ARG A 121 -3.67 44.12 3.36
N ALA A 122 -4.52 43.65 2.43
CA ALA A 122 -5.97 43.67 2.63
C ALA A 122 -6.38 42.84 3.87
N ILE A 123 -5.79 41.65 4.04
CA ILE A 123 -6.00 40.80 5.21
C ILE A 123 -5.51 41.50 6.49
N TYR A 124 -4.31 42.09 6.47
CA TYR A 124 -3.77 42.83 7.61
C TYR A 124 -4.70 43.98 8.06
N ARG A 125 -5.20 44.78 7.10
CA ARG A 125 -6.18 45.85 7.37
C ARG A 125 -7.47 45.32 7.96
N TYR A 126 -7.96 44.18 7.47
CA TYR A 126 -9.19 43.58 7.99
C TYR A 126 -9.03 43.11 9.44
N ILE A 127 -7.98 42.34 9.74
CA ILE A 127 -7.78 41.81 11.11
C ILE A 127 -7.49 42.92 12.13
N GLU A 128 -6.89 44.05 11.73
CA GLU A 128 -6.68 45.20 12.61
C GLU A 128 -7.98 45.84 13.10
N LYS A 129 -9.07 45.74 12.33
CA LYS A 129 -10.40 46.22 12.75
C LYS A 129 -10.92 45.47 13.99
N GLY A 130 -10.46 44.23 14.19
CA GLY A 130 -10.81 43.41 15.36
C GLY A 130 -12.29 43.05 15.44
N THR A 131 -12.88 42.68 14.30
CA THR A 131 -14.31 42.32 14.18
C THR A 131 -14.55 40.89 13.71
N VAL A 132 -13.52 40.04 13.67
CA VAL A 132 -13.60 38.70 13.04
C VAL A 132 -14.68 37.84 13.69
N ILE A 133 -14.71 37.71 15.02
CA ILE A 133 -15.75 36.91 15.68
C ILE A 133 -17.13 37.56 15.52
N ARG A 134 -17.22 38.90 15.64
CA ARG A 134 -18.48 39.62 15.43
C ARG A 134 -19.05 39.41 14.03
N ASP A 135 -18.22 39.44 13.00
CA ASP A 135 -18.63 39.22 11.61
C ASP A 135 -19.09 37.77 11.39
N LEU A 136 -18.42 36.80 12.03
CA LEU A 136 -18.84 35.39 11.98
C LEU A 136 -20.15 35.12 12.74
N LEU A 137 -20.38 35.81 13.86
CA LEU A 137 -21.65 35.76 14.61
C LEU A 137 -22.79 36.35 13.79
N ALA A 138 -22.59 37.52 13.17
CA ALA A 138 -23.59 38.18 12.34
C ALA A 138 -24.04 37.32 11.13
N ASN A 139 -23.16 36.42 10.67
CA ASN A 139 -23.44 35.51 9.56
C ASN A 139 -23.79 34.07 10.01
N ASN A 140 -24.06 33.85 11.31
CA ASN A 140 -24.42 32.54 11.88
C ASN A 140 -23.42 31.41 11.57
N ILE A 141 -22.13 31.72 11.52
CA ILE A 141 -21.06 30.72 11.34
C ILE A 141 -20.62 30.14 12.68
N VAL A 142 -20.44 31.02 13.67
CA VAL A 142 -20.06 30.66 15.03
C VAL A 142 -21.19 31.01 16.01
N PHE A 143 -21.21 30.36 17.16
CA PHE A 143 -22.29 30.46 18.13
C PHE A 143 -21.72 30.65 19.55
N VAL A 144 -22.36 31.52 20.33
CA VAL A 144 -21.99 31.83 21.72
C VAL A 144 -23.06 31.36 22.70
N ASP A 145 -22.66 31.15 23.95
CA ASP A 145 -23.54 30.88 25.08
C ASP A 145 -24.18 32.18 25.63
N PRO A 146 -25.05 32.11 26.67
CA PRO A 146 -25.65 33.29 27.28
C PRO A 146 -24.64 34.28 27.87
N ASP A 147 -23.45 33.82 28.25
CA ASP A 147 -22.36 34.64 28.78
C ASP A 147 -21.49 35.26 27.65
N LYS A 148 -21.93 35.10 26.39
CA LYS A 148 -21.26 35.54 25.16
C LYS A 148 -19.92 34.84 24.89
N VAL A 149 -19.73 33.64 25.42
CA VAL A 149 -18.54 32.81 25.20
C VAL A 149 -18.77 31.81 24.06
N LEU A 150 -17.79 31.56 23.18
CA LEU A 150 -17.99 30.59 22.09
C LEU A 150 -18.30 29.19 22.63
N LEU A 151 -19.36 28.60 22.09
CA LEU A 151 -19.77 27.24 22.43
C LEU A 151 -18.66 26.24 22.10
N THR A 152 -18.43 25.31 23.04
CA THR A 152 -17.47 24.21 22.88
C THR A 152 -18.15 22.86 22.64
N GLN A 153 -19.48 22.84 22.72
CA GLN A 153 -20.32 21.71 22.38
C GLN A 153 -21.70 22.23 21.96
N TRP A 154 -22.32 21.55 21.00
CA TRP A 154 -23.72 21.79 20.62
C TRP A 154 -24.64 20.93 21.50
N ASN A 155 -25.68 21.52 22.08
CA ASN A 155 -26.69 20.75 22.82
C ASN A 155 -27.70 20.16 21.85
N SER A 156 -28.06 18.88 22.03
CA SER A 156 -29.06 18.20 21.21
C SER A 156 -30.45 18.85 21.30
N ASP A 157 -30.73 19.53 22.41
CA ASP A 157 -31.99 20.21 22.67
C ASP A 157 -32.15 21.48 21.81
N ASP A 158 -31.04 22.05 21.34
CA ASP A 158 -31.00 23.24 20.47
C ASP A 158 -31.19 22.88 18.97
N GLY A 159 -31.51 21.61 18.66
CA GLY A 159 -31.79 21.12 17.30
C GLY A 159 -30.58 20.53 16.58
N GLU A 160 -30.64 20.47 15.24
CA GLU A 160 -29.55 19.91 14.44
C GLU A 160 -28.26 20.73 14.56
N PRO A 161 -27.08 20.10 14.74
CA PRO A 161 -25.84 20.83 14.93
C PRO A 161 -25.45 21.61 13.66
N PRO A 162 -25.02 22.87 13.80
CA PRO A 162 -24.49 23.67 12.69
C PRO A 162 -23.34 22.98 11.98
N LEU A 163 -23.15 23.32 10.71
CA LEU A 163 -22.17 22.65 9.84
C LEU A 163 -20.74 22.70 10.42
N LEU A 164 -20.36 23.81 11.06
CA LEU A 164 -19.05 23.97 11.70
C LEU A 164 -18.80 22.89 12.79
N PHE A 165 -19.80 22.58 13.61
CA PHE A 165 -19.71 21.51 14.62
C PHE A 165 -19.63 20.12 13.98
N LYS A 166 -20.21 19.90 12.80
CA LYS A 166 -20.10 18.62 12.08
C LYS A 166 -18.68 18.35 11.56
N ILE A 167 -17.94 19.41 11.19
CA ILE A 167 -16.60 19.29 10.58
C ILE A 167 -15.43 19.40 11.58
N LEU A 168 -15.61 20.07 12.72
CA LEU A 168 -14.54 20.28 13.69
C LEU A 168 -14.05 18.96 14.32
N PRO A 169 -12.74 18.83 14.57
CA PRO A 169 -12.16 17.62 15.15
C PRO A 169 -12.70 17.40 16.56
N LYS A 170 -13.33 16.24 16.77
CA LYS A 170 -13.82 15.79 18.07
C LYS A 170 -12.65 15.48 19.00
N LYS A 171 -12.53 16.21 20.09
CA LYS A 171 -11.53 15.96 21.13
C LYS A 171 -12.20 15.36 22.36
N LYS A 172 -11.60 14.32 22.92
CA LYS A 172 -12.01 13.80 24.22
C LYS A 172 -11.23 14.56 25.29
N GLU A 173 -11.94 15.27 26.15
CA GLU A 173 -11.37 15.87 27.35
C GLU A 173 -11.97 15.17 28.57
N LYS A 174 -11.14 14.86 29.57
CA LYS A 174 -11.65 14.39 30.85
C LYS A 174 -12.07 15.61 31.65
N ASP A 175 -13.30 15.60 32.13
CA ASP A 175 -13.75 16.61 33.06
C ASP A 175 -12.86 16.58 34.31
N LYS A 176 -12.41 17.76 34.76
CA LYS A 176 -11.47 17.90 35.87
C LYS A 176 -12.12 17.49 37.20
N GLU A 177 -13.44 17.60 37.32
CA GLU A 177 -14.17 17.27 38.55
C GLU A 177 -14.81 15.87 38.51
N THR A 178 -15.53 15.52 37.45
CA THR A 178 -16.28 14.25 37.38
C THR A 178 -15.45 13.09 36.80
N ARG A 179 -14.29 13.37 36.19
CA ARG A 179 -13.46 12.42 35.43
C ARG A 179 -14.18 11.74 34.24
N GLU A 180 -15.38 12.19 33.89
CA GLU A 180 -16.12 11.69 32.73
C GLU A 180 -15.48 12.20 31.43
N GLU A 181 -15.47 11.35 30.40
CA GLU A 181 -14.96 11.72 29.08
C GLU A 181 -16.03 12.51 28.32
N LYS A 182 -15.85 13.83 28.24
CA LYS A 182 -16.72 14.70 27.43
C LYS A 182 -16.09 14.93 26.06
N THR A 183 -16.90 14.81 25.01
CA THR A 183 -16.46 15.14 23.65
C THR A 183 -16.67 16.63 23.41
N ILE A 184 -15.58 17.33 23.09
CA ILE A 184 -15.55 18.77 22.90
C ILE A 184 -15.19 19.10 21.46
N GLN A 185 -15.90 20.07 20.91
CA GLN A 185 -15.73 20.63 19.58
C GLN A 185 -15.60 22.14 19.72
N ASP A 186 -14.39 22.58 20.05
CA ASP A 186 -14.07 23.98 20.31
C ASP A 186 -14.05 24.77 18.98
N GLN A 187 -14.96 25.73 18.85
CA GLN A 187 -15.01 26.61 17.68
C GLN A 187 -13.73 27.44 17.52
N GLY A 188 -13.02 27.76 18.62
CA GLY A 188 -11.73 28.46 18.57
C GLY A 188 -10.64 27.71 17.80
N ASP A 189 -10.80 26.40 17.59
CA ASP A 189 -9.91 25.58 16.76
C ASP A 189 -10.19 25.66 15.26
N ALA A 190 -11.26 26.35 14.84
CA ALA A 190 -11.61 26.50 13.43
C ALA A 190 -10.54 27.31 12.70
N LEU A 191 -9.93 26.69 11.69
CA LEU A 191 -8.94 27.33 10.81
C LEU A 191 -9.63 28.20 9.76
N VAL A 192 -9.23 29.48 9.71
CA VAL A 192 -9.74 30.50 8.79
C VAL A 192 -8.80 30.61 7.59
N CYS A 193 -9.36 30.65 6.40
CA CYS A 193 -8.66 31.00 5.16
C CYS A 193 -9.32 32.23 4.50
N TRP A 194 -8.58 32.90 3.63
CA TRP A 194 -8.96 34.20 3.09
C TRP A 194 -9.14 34.18 1.58
N THR A 195 -10.24 34.76 1.13
CA THR A 195 -10.46 35.11 -0.27
C THR A 195 -10.44 36.63 -0.39
N VAL A 196 -9.59 37.18 -1.26
CA VAL A 196 -9.52 38.62 -1.50
C VAL A 196 -10.01 38.89 -2.92
N GLU A 197 -11.16 39.55 -3.02
CA GLU A 197 -11.76 39.89 -4.31
C GLU A 197 -11.32 41.28 -4.75
N VAL A 198 -10.46 41.31 -5.77
CA VAL A 198 -10.04 42.52 -6.48
C VAL A 198 -10.57 42.46 -7.91
N ALA A 199 -10.99 43.60 -8.46
CA ALA A 199 -11.44 43.67 -9.85
C ALA A 199 -10.30 43.24 -10.80
N ASN A 200 -10.62 42.40 -11.78
CA ASN A 200 -9.69 41.85 -12.78
C ASN A 200 -8.62 40.86 -12.26
N ASP A 201 -8.74 40.37 -11.03
CA ASP A 201 -7.88 39.30 -10.50
C ASP A 201 -8.54 37.92 -10.66
N PRO A 202 -7.96 36.99 -11.44
CA PRO A 202 -8.51 35.66 -11.65
C PRO A 202 -8.30 34.71 -10.45
N SER A 203 -7.46 35.04 -9.48
CA SER A 203 -7.05 34.15 -8.37
C SER A 203 -7.42 34.73 -7.01
N SER A 204 -8.71 34.83 -6.70
CA SER A 204 -9.18 35.43 -5.44
C SER A 204 -8.84 34.61 -4.18
N ASP A 205 -8.75 33.29 -4.29
CA ASP A 205 -8.39 32.38 -3.18
C ASP A 205 -6.89 32.47 -2.86
N THR A 206 -6.54 33.07 -1.72
CA THR A 206 -5.13 33.35 -1.39
C THR A 206 -4.26 32.10 -1.24
N TRP A 207 -4.84 30.96 -0.85
CA TRP A 207 -4.12 29.69 -0.69
C TRP A 207 -3.84 28.96 -2.02
N LYS A 208 -4.44 29.41 -3.13
CA LYS A 208 -4.16 28.88 -4.49
C LYS A 208 -3.21 29.79 -5.28
N ASP A 209 -2.96 31.00 -4.79
CA ASP A 209 -2.18 32.02 -5.50
C ASP A 209 -0.68 31.71 -5.43
N ALA A 210 -0.10 31.29 -6.56
CA ALA A 210 1.32 30.98 -6.67
C ALA A 210 2.22 32.20 -6.44
N SER A 211 1.74 33.42 -6.69
CA SER A 211 2.51 34.65 -6.46
C SER A 211 2.70 34.92 -4.96
N ILE A 212 1.66 34.71 -4.15
CA ILE A 212 1.74 34.78 -2.69
C ILE A 212 2.71 33.72 -2.16
N GLN A 213 2.64 32.50 -2.68
CA GLN A 213 3.55 31.42 -2.28
C GLN A 213 5.01 31.78 -2.55
N ALA A 214 5.33 32.29 -3.75
CA ALA A 214 6.69 32.70 -4.12
C ALA A 214 7.22 33.85 -3.24
N ILE A 215 6.37 34.84 -2.97
CA ILE A 215 6.71 36.00 -2.13
C ILE A 215 6.95 35.57 -0.67
N TRP A 216 6.13 34.65 -0.14
CA TRP A 216 6.35 34.11 1.21
C TRP A 216 7.67 33.34 1.31
N ILE A 217 8.00 32.50 0.32
CA ILE A 217 9.27 31.77 0.29
C ILE A 217 10.45 32.74 0.34
N ALA A 218 10.40 33.82 -0.46
CA ALA A 218 11.44 34.85 -0.46
C ALA A 218 11.58 35.53 0.92
N PHE A 219 10.45 35.88 1.55
CA PHE A 219 10.44 36.47 2.89
C PHE A 219 11.01 35.54 3.97
N ASP A 220 10.54 34.29 4.05
CA ASP A 220 10.97 33.31 5.06
C ASP A 220 12.46 32.93 4.92
N THR A 221 13.01 33.02 3.70
CA THR A 221 14.44 32.76 3.44
C THR A 221 15.35 33.88 3.99
N LEU A 222 14.86 35.12 4.10
CA LEU A 222 15.64 36.25 4.64
C LEU A 222 15.83 36.18 6.16
N ASP A 223 14.90 35.55 6.88
CA ASP A 223 14.92 35.44 8.35
C ASP A 223 15.92 34.37 8.87
N GLY A 224 16.67 33.73 7.97
CA GLY A 224 17.66 32.69 8.28
C GLY A 224 18.89 33.22 9.04
N THR A 225 18.90 33.08 10.36
CA THR A 225 20.02 33.56 11.21
C THR A 225 21.11 32.52 11.47
N ASN A 226 20.85 31.23 11.21
CA ASN A 226 21.76 30.12 11.55
C ASN A 226 22.45 29.54 10.33
N ASN A 227 23.53 30.19 9.87
CA ASN A 227 24.35 29.68 8.76
C ASN A 227 25.37 28.65 9.22
N GLY A 228 25.57 27.60 8.44
CA GLY A 228 26.62 26.61 8.65
C GLY A 228 26.69 25.57 7.54
N LEU A 229 27.62 24.63 7.68
CA LEU A 229 27.88 23.62 6.65
C LEU A 229 26.74 22.62 6.56
N CYS A 230 26.10 22.52 5.39
CA CYS A 230 25.16 21.45 5.13
C CYS A 230 25.89 20.16 4.76
N TYR A 231 25.63 19.08 5.49
CA TYR A 231 26.25 17.76 5.26
C TYR A 231 25.68 17.00 4.06
N ILE A 232 24.63 17.52 3.41
CA ILE A 232 24.07 16.92 2.20
C ILE A 232 24.75 17.50 0.96
N THR A 233 24.84 18.83 0.84
CA THR A 233 25.44 19.49 -0.32
C THR A 233 26.93 19.82 -0.16
N GLY A 234 27.44 19.87 1.08
CA GLY A 234 28.80 20.30 1.37
C GLY A 234 29.02 21.82 1.26
N ILE A 235 27.95 22.61 1.23
CA ILE A 235 28.00 24.08 1.09
C ILE A 235 27.43 24.73 2.36
N ASP A 236 28.01 25.87 2.75
CA ASP A 236 27.51 26.71 3.85
C ASP A 236 26.21 27.41 3.45
N GLN A 237 25.17 27.23 4.25
CA GLN A 237 23.83 27.79 4.03
C GLN A 237 23.04 27.85 5.34
N THR A 238 21.84 28.44 5.32
CA THR A 238 20.93 28.44 6.47
C THR A 238 20.57 27.01 6.86
N LEU A 239 20.84 26.62 8.10
CA LEU A 239 20.54 25.29 8.62
C LEU A 239 19.11 25.21 9.15
N SER A 240 18.47 24.05 8.94
CA SER A 240 17.15 23.71 9.47
C SER A 240 17.24 23.50 10.98
N THR A 241 16.41 24.20 11.75
CA THR A 241 16.29 23.99 13.20
C THR A 241 15.29 22.89 13.52
N LYS A 242 14.23 22.76 12.71
CA LYS A 242 13.19 21.74 12.87
C LYS A 242 12.84 21.11 11.53
N HIS A 243 13.07 19.81 11.45
CA HIS A 243 12.69 19.04 10.28
C HIS A 243 11.17 18.78 10.22
N PRO A 244 10.60 18.71 8.99
CA PRO A 244 9.17 18.47 8.77
C PRO A 244 8.63 17.20 9.44
N ALA A 245 7.38 17.29 9.91
CA ALA A 245 6.54 16.15 10.27
C ALA A 245 5.50 15.89 9.16
N LYS A 246 4.48 15.06 9.41
CA LYS A 246 3.36 14.78 8.49
C LYS A 246 3.75 14.04 7.20
N ILE A 247 4.81 13.24 7.25
CA ILE A 247 5.39 12.57 6.07
C ILE A 247 4.43 11.53 5.47
N ARG A 248 3.82 10.66 6.30
CA ARG A 248 2.90 9.62 5.81
C ARG A 248 1.50 10.16 5.55
N HIS A 249 1.01 11.05 6.42
CA HIS A 249 -0.30 11.68 6.34
C HIS A 249 -0.34 12.95 7.20
N SER A 250 -1.35 13.81 6.99
CA SER A 250 -1.48 15.13 7.65
C SER A 250 -1.55 15.08 9.19
N GLY A 251 -2.05 13.98 9.75
CA GLY A 251 -2.11 13.72 11.19
C GLY A 251 -0.83 13.14 11.81
N ASP A 252 0.15 12.76 11.00
CA ASP A 252 1.37 12.11 11.47
C ASP A 252 2.33 13.13 12.10
N LYS A 253 2.70 12.91 13.36
CA LYS A 253 3.67 13.76 14.07
C LYS A 253 5.06 13.13 14.17
N ALA A 254 5.24 11.95 13.58
CA ALA A 254 6.54 11.31 13.54
C ALA A 254 7.50 12.04 12.61
N LYS A 255 8.75 12.20 13.06
CA LYS A 255 9.84 12.80 12.29
C LYS A 255 10.93 11.78 11.99
N LEU A 256 11.55 11.89 10.81
CA LEU A 256 12.75 11.12 10.45
C LEU A 256 14.00 11.67 11.14
N ILE A 257 14.07 12.99 11.28
CA ILE A 257 15.16 13.70 11.95
C ILE A 257 14.54 14.59 13.02
N SER A 258 15.03 14.48 14.25
CA SER A 258 14.58 15.32 15.35
C SER A 258 15.70 15.53 16.35
N SER A 259 15.91 16.77 16.77
CA SER A 259 16.69 17.16 17.93
C SER A 259 15.71 17.68 18.97
N ASN A 260 15.66 17.08 20.17
CA ASN A 260 14.80 17.53 21.27
C ASN A 260 15.53 17.58 22.62
N ASP A 261 16.78 17.16 22.68
CA ASP A 261 17.57 17.13 23.90
C ASP A 261 18.52 18.32 23.94
N SER A 262 18.14 19.35 24.69
CA SER A 262 19.05 20.39 25.17
C SER A 262 19.71 20.01 26.50
N SER A 263 19.34 18.85 27.07
CA SER A 263 19.89 18.27 28.29
C SER A 263 20.20 16.77 28.08
N GLY A 264 21.36 16.29 28.58
CA GLY A 264 21.86 14.93 28.35
C GLY A 264 23.09 14.85 27.42
N TYR A 265 23.60 13.63 27.19
CA TYR A 265 24.79 13.34 26.38
C TYR A 265 24.44 12.82 24.96
N THR A 266 23.36 13.30 24.35
CA THR A 266 22.90 12.82 23.03
C THR A 266 23.88 13.21 21.91
N TYR A 267 24.40 14.44 21.94
CA TYR A 267 25.55 14.92 21.14
C TYR A 267 26.64 15.59 22.00
N ARG A 268 26.26 16.09 23.18
CA ARG A 268 27.18 16.77 24.11
C ARG A 268 28.27 15.81 24.59
N GLY A 269 29.51 16.29 24.62
CA GLY A 269 30.71 15.49 24.90
C GLY A 269 31.48 15.06 23.64
N LYS A 270 30.84 15.10 22.47
CA LYS A 270 31.51 15.04 21.15
C LYS A 270 31.36 16.34 20.36
N PHE A 271 30.18 16.95 20.46
CA PHE A 271 29.82 18.20 19.78
C PHE A 271 29.29 19.23 20.78
N LEU A 272 29.44 20.51 20.47
CA LEU A 272 28.99 21.63 21.30
C LEU A 272 27.50 21.92 21.11
N ASN A 273 27.01 21.80 19.87
CA ASN A 273 25.63 22.01 19.47
C ASN A 273 25.13 20.87 18.56
N ASP A 274 23.83 20.85 18.28
CA ASP A 274 23.20 19.85 17.42
C ASP A 274 23.52 20.03 15.94
N PHE A 275 23.76 21.26 15.48
CA PHE A 275 24.19 21.55 14.11
C PHE A 275 25.55 20.93 13.76
N GLU A 276 26.47 20.84 14.71
CA GLU A 276 27.75 20.13 14.56
C GLU A 276 27.58 18.61 14.45
N ALA A 277 26.48 18.06 14.98
CA ALA A 277 26.20 16.63 14.87
C ALA A 277 25.51 16.30 13.53
N CYS A 278 24.56 17.13 13.09
CA CYS A 278 23.78 16.91 11.89
C CYS A 278 23.28 18.23 11.27
N GLY A 279 24.19 18.99 10.66
CA GLY A 279 23.86 20.23 9.95
C GLY A 279 23.22 19.94 8.59
N ILE A 280 21.93 20.25 8.43
CA ILE A 280 21.20 20.09 7.17
C ILE A 280 20.62 21.44 6.77
N GLY A 281 20.82 21.84 5.51
CA GLY A 281 20.26 23.08 4.98
C GLY A 281 18.74 23.10 5.05
N PHE A 282 18.19 24.26 5.37
CA PHE A 282 16.76 24.52 5.47
C PHE A 282 16.00 24.07 4.21
N GLU A 283 16.45 24.56 3.06
CA GLU A 283 15.82 24.28 1.77
C GLU A 283 15.85 22.77 1.45
N ILE A 284 17.01 22.14 1.63
CA ILE A 284 17.21 20.71 1.36
C ILE A 284 16.31 19.86 2.26
N SER A 285 16.27 20.17 3.55
CA SER A 285 15.42 19.50 4.52
C SER A 285 13.97 19.52 4.06
N GLN A 286 13.44 20.70 3.72
CA GLN A 286 12.05 20.81 3.32
C GLN A 286 11.74 20.13 1.99
N LYS A 287 12.56 20.36 0.95
CA LYS A 287 12.38 19.75 -0.36
C LYS A 287 12.41 18.23 -0.28
N ALA A 288 13.38 17.65 0.45
CA ALA A 288 13.49 16.21 0.59
C ALA A 288 12.28 15.59 1.32
N HIS A 289 11.81 16.19 2.41
CA HIS A 289 10.65 15.67 3.14
C HIS A 289 9.33 15.88 2.37
N ASN A 290 9.20 16.99 1.63
CA ASN A 290 8.05 17.24 0.76
C ASN A 290 8.01 16.23 -0.40
N ALA A 291 9.15 15.93 -1.03
CA ALA A 291 9.25 14.89 -2.04
C ALA A 291 8.87 13.52 -1.48
N LEU A 292 9.35 13.15 -0.29
CA LEU A 292 8.98 11.87 0.34
C LEU A 292 7.47 11.79 0.61
N SER A 293 6.89 12.86 1.16
CA SER A 293 5.45 12.93 1.42
C SER A 293 4.62 12.80 0.13
N TRP A 294 5.07 13.48 -0.92
CA TRP A 294 4.48 13.44 -2.25
C TRP A 294 4.56 12.03 -2.87
N LEU A 295 5.73 11.39 -2.84
CA LEU A 295 5.95 10.03 -3.32
C LEU A 295 5.05 9.01 -2.59
N ILE A 296 4.94 9.10 -1.26
CA ILE A 296 4.11 8.19 -0.46
C ILE A 296 2.62 8.35 -0.78
N GLN A 297 2.16 9.57 -1.10
CA GLN A 297 0.77 9.81 -1.50
C GLN A 297 0.49 9.34 -2.93
N ARG A 298 1.47 9.50 -3.84
CA ARG A 298 1.33 9.17 -5.26
C ARG A 298 1.44 7.68 -5.55
N GLN A 299 2.41 7.00 -4.96
CA GLN A 299 2.80 5.61 -5.31
C GLN A 299 3.34 4.81 -4.11
N GLY A 300 2.98 5.21 -2.89
CA GLY A 300 3.40 4.52 -1.67
C GLY A 300 2.53 3.31 -1.35
N PHE A 301 3.15 2.15 -1.13
CA PHE A 301 2.51 1.00 -0.50
C PHE A 301 2.38 1.23 1.01
N ARG A 302 1.17 1.08 1.56
CA ARG A 302 0.88 1.31 2.99
C ARG A 302 0.43 0.03 3.69
N ASN A 303 0.97 -0.23 4.87
CA ASN A 303 0.61 -1.33 5.76
C ASN A 303 0.56 -0.84 7.22
N GLY A 304 -0.56 -0.21 7.60
CA GLY A 304 -0.64 0.55 8.84
C GLY A 304 0.34 1.73 8.81
N ASP A 305 1.16 1.87 9.85
CA ASP A 305 2.19 2.92 9.93
C ASP A 305 3.44 2.65 9.07
N GLN A 306 3.59 1.42 8.56
CA GLN A 306 4.70 1.06 7.68
C GLN A 306 4.36 1.49 6.25
N ALA A 307 5.27 2.23 5.61
CA ALA A 307 5.12 2.65 4.22
C ALA A 307 6.38 2.32 3.42
N TYR A 308 6.20 1.84 2.18
CA TYR A 308 7.27 1.63 1.21
C TYR A 308 6.97 2.44 -0.03
N VAL A 309 8.01 3.02 -0.61
CA VAL A 309 7.90 3.74 -1.87
C VAL A 309 9.10 3.44 -2.76
N SER A 310 8.83 3.26 -4.05
CA SER A 310 9.84 3.03 -5.07
C SER A 310 9.67 4.06 -6.18
N TRP A 311 10.74 4.68 -6.65
CA TRP A 311 10.68 5.70 -7.71
C TRP A 311 11.99 5.82 -8.49
N ALA A 312 11.92 6.34 -9.71
CA ALA A 312 13.07 6.82 -10.45
C ALA A 312 13.34 8.29 -10.09
N VAL A 313 14.60 8.70 -9.91
CA VAL A 313 14.95 10.10 -9.54
C VAL A 313 14.38 11.11 -10.55
N SER A 314 14.34 10.76 -11.84
CA SER A 314 13.75 11.60 -12.89
C SER A 314 12.23 11.79 -12.79
N GLY A 315 11.53 11.00 -11.97
CA GLY A 315 10.07 10.97 -11.93
C GLY A 315 9.42 10.12 -13.03
N ASN A 316 10.22 9.45 -13.86
CA ASN A 316 9.73 8.50 -14.84
C ASN A 316 9.01 7.30 -14.16
N PRO A 317 7.98 6.74 -14.80
CA PRO A 317 7.23 5.63 -14.22
C PRO A 317 8.10 4.38 -14.14
N ILE A 318 7.94 3.62 -13.06
CA ILE A 318 8.59 2.32 -12.84
C ILE A 318 7.54 1.26 -12.47
N PRO A 319 7.83 -0.04 -12.66
CA PRO A 319 6.94 -1.07 -12.17
C PRO A 319 6.98 -1.13 -10.63
N GLU A 320 5.81 -1.23 -10.00
CA GLU A 320 5.70 -1.26 -8.54
C GLU A 320 6.03 -2.66 -7.97
N PRO A 321 7.03 -2.79 -7.08
CA PRO A 321 7.56 -4.10 -6.68
C PRO A 321 6.66 -4.88 -5.72
N LEU A 322 5.64 -4.26 -5.14
CA LEU A 322 4.76 -4.85 -4.12
C LEU A 322 3.34 -5.12 -4.61
N ILE A 323 3.06 -4.80 -5.87
CA ILE A 323 1.77 -5.02 -6.49
C ILE A 323 1.67 -6.45 -7.06
N ASP A 324 0.44 -6.92 -7.19
CA ASP A 324 0.12 -8.19 -7.82
C ASP A 324 0.50 -8.19 -9.30
N ALA A 325 1.30 -9.18 -9.71
CA ALA A 325 1.74 -9.30 -11.09
C ALA A 325 0.58 -9.47 -12.08
N TYR A 326 -0.53 -10.04 -11.62
CA TYR A 326 -1.72 -10.17 -12.46
C TYR A 326 -2.35 -8.81 -12.79
N SER A 327 -2.34 -7.86 -11.85
CA SER A 327 -3.05 -6.58 -12.01
C SER A 327 -2.54 -5.72 -13.19
N PHE A 328 -1.26 -5.83 -13.55
CA PHE A 328 -0.70 -5.13 -14.70
C PHE A 328 -0.68 -5.96 -15.99
N LEU A 329 -0.97 -7.27 -15.92
CA LEU A 329 -1.11 -8.13 -17.09
C LEU A 329 -2.57 -8.21 -17.59
N ASP A 330 -3.53 -7.84 -16.75
CA ASP A 330 -4.97 -7.82 -17.06
C ASP A 330 -5.46 -6.48 -17.64
N THR A 331 -4.57 -5.51 -17.90
CA THR A 331 -4.94 -4.26 -18.56
C THR A 331 -5.20 -4.52 -20.05
N ASP A 332 -6.35 -4.05 -20.56
CA ASP A 332 -6.83 -4.23 -21.95
C ASP A 332 -5.82 -3.78 -23.04
N ASP A 333 -4.74 -3.08 -22.68
CA ASP A 333 -3.59 -2.72 -23.53
C ASP A 333 -2.76 -3.93 -24.03
N PHE A 334 -2.95 -5.12 -23.48
CA PHE A 334 -2.20 -6.33 -23.85
C PHE A 334 -3.01 -7.40 -24.63
N ASN A 335 -4.14 -7.02 -25.25
CA ASN A 335 -4.78 -7.85 -26.27
C ASN A 335 -3.98 -7.78 -27.59
N LEU A 336 -2.93 -8.59 -27.69
CA LEU A 336 -2.30 -8.91 -28.97
C LEU A 336 -3.00 -10.16 -29.56
N ASP A 337 -4.20 -9.96 -30.10
CA ASP A 337 -4.82 -10.89 -31.05
C ASP A 337 -4.23 -10.72 -32.47
N GLU A 338 -3.20 -9.90 -32.64
CA GLU A 338 -2.47 -9.76 -33.91
C GLU A 338 -0.97 -9.97 -33.69
N VAL A 339 -0.55 -11.22 -33.68
CA VAL A 339 0.79 -11.56 -34.16
C VAL A 339 0.57 -12.43 -35.37
N GLU A 340 0.83 -11.86 -36.56
CA GLU A 340 0.90 -12.62 -37.81
C GLU A 340 1.76 -13.86 -37.58
N GLU A 341 1.16 -15.03 -37.77
CA GLU A 341 1.86 -16.30 -37.83
C GLU A 341 2.90 -16.21 -38.96
N SER A 342 4.15 -15.90 -38.61
CA SER A 342 5.24 -16.09 -39.55
C SER A 342 5.44 -17.60 -39.72
N ASP A 343 4.95 -18.09 -40.85
CA ASP A 343 5.12 -19.42 -41.41
C ASP A 343 6.49 -20.05 -41.10
N THR A 344 6.49 -21.08 -40.25
CA THR A 344 7.34 -22.27 -40.40
C THR A 344 6.78 -23.37 -39.49
N LEU A 345 5.69 -23.99 -39.94
CA LEU A 345 5.13 -25.19 -39.35
C LEU A 345 5.99 -26.40 -39.71
N THR A 346 6.64 -27.01 -38.72
CA THR A 346 6.88 -28.46 -38.70
C THR A 346 5.88 -29.08 -37.71
N PRO A 347 5.02 -30.02 -38.14
CA PRO A 347 3.94 -30.53 -37.31
C PRO A 347 4.36 -31.78 -36.52
N GLU A 348 4.80 -31.66 -35.26
CA GLU A 348 4.91 -32.82 -34.36
C GLU A 348 4.58 -32.53 -32.88
N ALA A 349 3.75 -33.43 -32.32
CA ALA A 349 3.33 -33.66 -30.94
C ALA A 349 2.23 -32.76 -30.30
N PRO A 350 1.25 -33.35 -29.58
CA PRO A 350 0.31 -32.61 -28.74
C PRO A 350 1.07 -32.06 -27.53
N MET A 351 1.61 -30.86 -27.67
CA MET A 351 2.46 -30.23 -26.66
C MET A 351 1.61 -29.69 -25.48
N ASN A 352 2.01 -30.03 -24.25
CA ASN A 352 1.27 -29.73 -23.02
C ASN A 352 0.91 -28.23 -22.86
N GLN A 353 -0.37 -27.88 -22.82
CA GLN A 353 -0.86 -26.50 -22.67
C GLN A 353 -0.40 -25.79 -21.37
N GLY A 354 -0.05 -26.53 -20.31
CA GLY A 354 0.57 -25.96 -19.11
C GLY A 354 1.97 -25.38 -19.34
N ILE A 355 2.72 -25.94 -20.30
CA ILE A 355 4.01 -25.42 -20.77
C ILE A 355 3.75 -24.13 -21.58
N ASN A 356 2.71 -24.14 -22.41
CA ASN A 356 2.28 -22.97 -23.19
C ASN A 356 1.87 -21.79 -22.30
N LEU A 357 1.08 -22.01 -21.24
CA LEU A 357 0.68 -20.96 -20.28
C LEU A 357 1.87 -20.32 -19.57
N GLY A 358 2.83 -21.12 -19.10
CA GLY A 358 4.06 -20.61 -18.46
C GLY A 358 4.94 -19.81 -19.42
N GLN A 359 5.06 -20.27 -20.67
CA GLN A 359 5.80 -19.58 -21.72
C GLN A 359 5.12 -18.25 -22.10
N THR A 360 3.80 -18.25 -22.24
CA THR A 360 3.01 -17.04 -22.51
C THR A 360 3.20 -16.00 -21.41
N TYR A 361 3.12 -16.41 -20.14
CA TYR A 361 3.42 -15.54 -19.00
C TYR A 361 4.84 -14.95 -19.06
N ALA A 362 5.85 -15.78 -19.32
CA ALA A 362 7.24 -15.32 -19.40
C ALA A 362 7.47 -14.33 -20.56
N ILE A 363 6.76 -14.48 -21.69
CA ILE A 363 6.80 -13.52 -22.81
C ILE A 363 6.11 -12.21 -22.41
N GLN A 364 4.93 -12.29 -21.80
CA GLN A 364 4.17 -11.12 -21.34
C GLN A 364 4.95 -10.31 -20.30
N LEU A 365 5.55 -10.97 -19.32
CA LEU A 365 6.39 -10.33 -18.30
C LEU A 365 7.60 -9.63 -18.92
N ARG A 366 8.31 -10.27 -19.84
CA ARG A 366 9.45 -9.66 -20.55
C ARG A 366 9.03 -8.45 -21.37
N LYS A 367 7.89 -8.50 -22.07
CA LYS A 367 7.35 -7.36 -22.82
C LYS A 367 6.99 -6.20 -21.89
N TYR A 368 6.32 -6.49 -20.78
CA TYR A 368 5.96 -5.50 -19.76
C TYR A 368 7.22 -4.79 -19.23
N ILE A 369 8.24 -5.56 -18.82
CA ILE A 369 9.51 -5.02 -18.32
C ILE A 369 10.27 -4.24 -19.39
N ALA A 370 10.30 -4.73 -20.62
CA ALA A 370 10.91 -4.02 -21.75
C ALA A 370 10.22 -2.68 -22.05
N GLY A 371 8.89 -2.59 -21.85
CA GLY A 371 8.14 -1.34 -22.00
C GLY A 371 8.56 -0.24 -21.02
N TYR A 372 8.96 -0.62 -19.80
CA TYR A 372 9.57 0.32 -18.84
C TYR A 372 11.04 0.58 -19.15
N ALA A 373 11.79 -0.45 -19.53
CA ALA A 373 13.20 -0.30 -19.91
C ALA A 373 13.39 0.71 -21.05
N ALA A 374 12.45 0.76 -22.01
CA ALA A 374 12.47 1.71 -23.12
C ALA A 374 12.25 3.18 -22.68
N LYS A 375 11.58 3.40 -21.54
CA LYS A 375 11.27 4.75 -21.01
C LYS A 375 12.34 5.26 -20.05
N LEU A 376 13.17 4.37 -19.51
CA LEU A 376 14.17 4.71 -18.48
C LEU A 376 15.54 4.92 -19.13
N SER A 377 16.28 5.90 -18.64
CA SER A 377 17.66 6.10 -19.10
C SER A 377 18.59 4.98 -18.60
N PRO A 378 19.70 4.67 -19.30
CA PRO A 378 20.65 3.63 -18.86
C PRO A 378 21.28 3.91 -17.49
N ASN A 379 21.47 5.20 -17.16
CA ASN A 379 22.02 5.67 -15.89
C ASN A 379 20.93 6.06 -14.89
N GLU A 380 19.67 5.74 -15.18
CA GLU A 380 18.55 6.06 -14.30
C GLU A 380 18.72 5.32 -12.98
N GLN A 381 18.56 6.06 -11.89
CA GLN A 381 18.64 5.52 -10.54
C GLN A 381 17.24 5.31 -9.98
N ILE A 382 16.99 4.09 -9.55
CA ILE A 382 15.75 3.67 -8.91
C ILE A 382 16.02 3.53 -7.41
N ILE A 383 15.22 4.22 -6.62
CA ILE A 383 15.29 4.18 -5.16
C ILE A 383 14.09 3.39 -4.64
N ILE A 384 14.35 2.55 -3.65
CA ILE A 384 13.33 1.89 -2.84
C ILE A 384 13.58 2.27 -1.39
N MET A 385 12.58 2.86 -0.75
CA MET A 385 12.65 3.34 0.64
C MET A 385 11.47 2.81 1.45
N GLY A 386 11.77 2.20 2.58
CA GLY A 386 10.80 1.76 3.58
C GLY A 386 10.93 2.58 4.86
N ILE A 387 9.82 3.06 5.39
CA ILE A 387 9.74 3.81 6.64
C ILE A 387 8.71 3.17 7.58
N ASP A 388 8.98 3.22 8.88
CA ASP A 388 8.03 2.79 9.92
C ASP A 388 8.27 3.56 11.21
N SER A 389 7.28 3.57 12.10
CA SER A 389 7.41 4.15 13.44
C SER A 389 7.36 3.04 14.48
N ALA A 390 8.46 2.85 15.22
CA ALA A 390 8.49 1.99 16.39
C ALA A 390 7.92 2.69 17.64
N THR A 391 7.98 4.03 17.70
CA THR A 391 7.48 4.84 18.82
C THR A 391 6.68 6.05 18.31
N PRO A 392 5.68 6.54 19.07
CA PRO A 392 5.00 7.78 18.73
C PRO A 392 5.98 8.94 18.59
N GLY A 393 5.90 9.70 17.49
CA GLY A 393 6.72 10.89 17.28
C GLY A 393 8.10 10.65 16.62
N ARG A 394 8.56 9.39 16.47
CA ARG A 394 9.81 9.06 15.76
C ARG A 394 9.55 8.08 14.61
N MET A 395 10.23 8.30 13.50
CA MET A 395 10.16 7.46 12.31
C MET A 395 11.56 7.00 11.94
N GLY A 396 11.70 5.73 11.59
CA GLY A 396 12.95 5.14 11.12
C GLY A 396 12.85 4.73 9.66
N ILE A 397 13.97 4.80 8.97
CA ILE A 397 14.15 4.18 7.65
C ILE A 397 14.48 2.70 7.92
N ILE A 398 13.56 1.81 7.59
CA ILE A 398 13.70 0.36 7.79
C ILE A 398 14.32 -0.34 6.58
N TYR A 399 14.27 0.31 5.41
CA TYR A 399 14.87 -0.21 4.18
C TYR A 399 15.26 0.95 3.27
N TYR A 400 16.44 0.88 2.67
CA TYR A 400 16.87 1.85 1.65
C TYR A 400 17.79 1.16 0.65
N ARG A 401 17.43 1.24 -0.63
CA ARG A 401 18.26 0.79 -1.75
C ARG A 401 18.24 1.78 -2.88
N GLU A 402 19.39 1.92 -3.51
CA GLU A 402 19.62 2.67 -4.72
C GLU A 402 20.19 1.69 -5.75
N LEU A 403 19.54 1.58 -6.89
CA LEU A 403 19.85 0.61 -7.95
C LEU A 403 19.82 1.31 -9.30
N PHE A 404 20.61 0.81 -10.25
CA PHE A 404 20.41 1.18 -11.64
C PHE A 404 19.12 0.56 -12.19
N SER A 405 18.52 1.20 -13.19
CA SER A 405 17.27 0.74 -13.82
C SER A 405 17.35 -0.71 -14.28
N HIS A 406 18.42 -1.10 -14.97
CA HIS A 406 18.60 -2.46 -15.47
C HIS A 406 18.68 -3.52 -14.34
N ASP A 407 19.38 -3.21 -13.24
CA ASP A 407 19.48 -4.10 -12.09
C ASP A 407 18.12 -4.29 -11.42
N PHE A 408 17.38 -3.20 -11.23
CA PHE A 408 16.05 -3.24 -10.63
C PHE A 408 15.07 -4.07 -11.48
N LEU A 409 15.00 -3.79 -12.78
CA LEU A 409 14.10 -4.48 -13.70
C LEU A 409 14.42 -5.98 -13.80
N ASN A 410 15.71 -6.34 -13.91
CA ASN A 410 16.14 -7.73 -13.94
C ASN A 410 15.80 -8.49 -12.65
N ARG A 411 16.00 -7.85 -11.49
CA ARG A 411 15.64 -8.46 -10.19
C ARG A 411 14.14 -8.67 -10.05
N LEU A 412 13.34 -7.72 -10.54
CA LEU A 412 11.88 -7.83 -10.55
C LEU A 412 11.40 -8.94 -11.49
N GLU A 413 11.97 -9.03 -12.70
CA GLU A 413 11.73 -10.13 -13.64
C GLU A 413 12.05 -11.48 -13.00
N THR A 414 13.21 -11.55 -12.35
CA THR A 414 13.69 -12.75 -11.67
C THR A 414 12.76 -13.16 -10.53
N TRP A 415 12.28 -12.21 -9.72
CA TRP A 415 11.29 -12.48 -8.68
C TRP A 415 9.99 -13.06 -9.26
N HIS A 416 9.40 -12.35 -10.21
CA HIS A 416 8.12 -12.73 -10.78
C HIS A 416 8.19 -14.07 -11.53
N SER A 417 9.29 -14.34 -12.23
CA SER A 417 9.50 -15.60 -12.95
C SER A 417 9.72 -16.79 -12.00
N GLN A 418 10.58 -16.62 -11.00
CA GLN A 418 10.98 -17.72 -10.12
C GLN A 418 9.84 -18.13 -9.16
N PHE A 419 9.08 -17.16 -8.66
CA PHE A 419 7.93 -17.40 -7.80
C PHE A 419 6.61 -17.51 -8.58
N ALA A 420 6.65 -17.57 -9.92
CA ALA A 420 5.46 -17.74 -10.74
C ALA A 420 4.80 -19.09 -10.45
N TRP A 421 3.50 -19.06 -10.18
CA TRP A 421 2.64 -20.23 -10.07
C TRP A 421 1.18 -19.83 -10.33
N PRO A 422 0.30 -20.72 -10.76
CA PRO A 422 -1.13 -20.39 -10.88
C PRO A 422 -1.73 -19.96 -9.54
N GLN A 423 -2.21 -18.71 -9.48
CA GLN A 423 -2.84 -18.11 -8.31
C GLN A 423 -4.35 -17.99 -8.50
N ARG A 424 -5.13 -18.11 -7.43
CA ARG A 424 -6.60 -17.97 -7.49
C ARG A 424 -7.00 -16.50 -7.40
N HIS A 425 -7.53 -15.94 -8.48
CA HIS A 425 -8.09 -14.58 -8.53
C HIS A 425 -9.59 -14.59 -8.83
N THR A 426 -10.28 -13.53 -8.46
CA THR A 426 -11.70 -13.32 -8.77
C THR A 426 -11.82 -12.04 -9.58
N LYS A 427 -12.31 -12.12 -10.81
CA LYS A 427 -12.59 -10.99 -11.68
C LYS A 427 -14.08 -10.64 -11.60
N GLU A 428 -14.40 -9.37 -11.39
CA GLU A 428 -15.78 -8.87 -11.46
C GLU A 428 -16.10 -8.49 -12.91
N ILE A 429 -17.12 -9.12 -13.47
CA ILE A 429 -17.62 -8.81 -14.82
C ILE A 429 -18.84 -7.91 -14.65
N ALA A 430 -18.73 -6.68 -15.17
CA ALA A 430 -19.83 -5.73 -15.22
C ALA A 430 -21.00 -6.35 -15.99
N ASN A 431 -22.17 -6.35 -15.35
CA ASN A 431 -23.36 -6.93 -15.93
C ASN A 431 -24.12 -5.83 -16.68
N THR A 432 -24.23 -5.92 -18.01
CA THR A 432 -24.90 -4.94 -18.89
C THR A 432 -26.41 -4.81 -18.66
N THR A 433 -26.98 -5.51 -17.68
CA THR A 433 -28.43 -5.55 -17.38
C THR A 433 -28.81 -4.98 -16.01
N GLY A 434 -27.95 -4.18 -15.36
CA GLY A 434 -28.29 -3.49 -14.11
C GLY A 434 -28.42 -4.41 -12.88
N LYS A 435 -28.01 -5.68 -12.98
CA LYS A 435 -27.89 -6.62 -11.85
C LYS A 435 -26.47 -6.61 -11.28
N LYS A 436 -26.31 -7.10 -10.04
CA LYS A 436 -25.01 -7.25 -9.36
C LYS A 436 -23.95 -7.86 -10.31
N PRO A 437 -22.70 -7.38 -10.29
CA PRO A 437 -21.63 -7.89 -11.13
C PRO A 437 -21.44 -9.39 -10.91
N LYS A 438 -21.23 -10.14 -11.99
CA LYS A 438 -20.94 -11.58 -11.89
C LYS A 438 -19.46 -11.75 -11.60
N THR A 439 -19.12 -12.54 -10.59
CA THR A 439 -17.73 -12.89 -10.27
C THR A 439 -17.30 -14.13 -11.04
N LYS A 440 -16.18 -14.04 -11.78
CA LYS A 440 -15.54 -15.19 -12.45
C LYS A 440 -14.23 -15.51 -11.73
N VAL A 441 -14.05 -16.77 -11.34
CA VAL A 441 -12.79 -17.25 -10.77
C VAL A 441 -11.83 -17.58 -11.91
N ILE A 442 -10.61 -17.09 -11.82
CA ILE A 442 -9.55 -17.27 -12.80
C ILE A 442 -8.26 -17.71 -12.10
N TRP A 443 -7.38 -18.33 -12.87
CA TRP A 443 -6.13 -18.92 -12.37
C TRP A 443 -4.89 -18.37 -13.10
N PRO A 444 -4.67 -17.05 -13.12
CA PRO A 444 -3.51 -16.48 -13.78
C PRO A 444 -2.21 -16.98 -13.14
N ILE A 445 -1.18 -17.12 -13.97
CA ILE A 445 0.17 -17.35 -13.47
C ILE A 445 0.71 -16.01 -12.96
N SER A 446 1.07 -15.97 -11.68
CA SER A 446 1.65 -14.78 -11.06
C SER A 446 2.46 -15.16 -9.83
N SER A 447 3.38 -14.29 -9.42
CA SER A 447 4.02 -14.43 -8.11
C SER A 447 3.08 -13.98 -6.98
N PRO A 448 3.12 -14.62 -5.82
CA PRO A 448 2.29 -14.23 -4.69
C PRO A 448 2.69 -12.85 -4.13
N VAL A 449 1.69 -12.01 -3.86
CA VAL A 449 1.87 -10.69 -3.24
C VAL A 449 2.38 -10.85 -1.80
N PRO A 450 3.30 -9.99 -1.31
CA PRO A 450 3.81 -10.05 0.07
C PRO A 450 2.74 -10.12 1.16
N MET A 451 1.66 -9.35 1.01
CA MET A 451 0.52 -9.39 1.94
C MET A 451 -0.23 -10.74 1.92
N ALA A 452 -0.35 -11.35 0.73
CA ALA A 452 -0.96 -12.67 0.59
C ALA A 452 -0.08 -13.75 1.23
N ILE A 453 1.25 -13.64 1.12
CA ILE A 453 2.21 -14.53 1.80
C ILE A 453 2.02 -14.45 3.33
N ALA A 454 1.94 -13.24 3.89
CA ALA A 454 1.74 -13.05 5.33
C ALA A 454 0.44 -13.71 5.84
N LYS A 455 -0.66 -13.53 5.10
CA LYS A 455 -1.95 -14.15 5.40
C LYS A 455 -1.93 -15.67 5.21
N ALA A 456 -1.25 -16.19 4.20
CA ALA A 456 -1.11 -17.62 3.97
C ALA A 456 -0.30 -18.30 5.08
N ALA A 457 0.74 -17.64 5.60
CA ALA A 457 1.59 -18.17 6.67
C ALA A 457 0.87 -18.17 8.05
N TYR A 458 0.20 -17.07 8.40
CA TYR A 458 -0.31 -16.84 9.76
C TYR A 458 -1.84 -16.84 9.89
N GLY A 459 -2.58 -16.80 8.79
CA GLY A 459 -4.04 -16.70 8.74
C GLY A 459 -4.56 -15.29 8.43
N GLU A 460 -5.86 -15.17 8.16
CA GLU A 460 -6.48 -13.87 7.79
C GLU A 460 -6.47 -12.84 8.93
N ASN A 461 -6.56 -13.30 10.18
CA ASN A 461 -6.58 -12.44 11.38
C ASN A 461 -5.18 -12.14 11.94
N VAL A 462 -4.15 -12.18 11.08
CA VAL A 462 -2.78 -11.86 11.46
C VAL A 462 -2.65 -10.42 11.97
N THR A 463 -1.92 -10.22 13.07
CA THR A 463 -1.71 -8.91 13.68
C THR A 463 -0.88 -8.02 12.77
N ASP A 464 -1.12 -6.70 12.82
CA ASP A 464 -0.44 -5.76 11.93
C ASP A 464 1.08 -5.73 12.16
N ASN A 465 1.53 -5.89 13.41
CA ASN A 465 2.96 -6.03 13.73
C ASN A 465 3.60 -7.22 13.02
N LEU A 466 2.91 -8.36 12.94
CA LEU A 466 3.45 -9.54 12.26
C LEU A 466 3.44 -9.35 10.74
N LYS A 467 2.41 -8.73 10.16
CA LYS A 467 2.39 -8.33 8.74
C LYS A 467 3.58 -7.46 8.39
N LYS A 468 3.84 -6.43 9.20
CA LYS A 468 4.96 -5.50 9.01
C LYS A 468 6.30 -6.23 8.96
N LYS A 469 6.52 -7.17 9.89
CA LYS A 469 7.75 -7.97 9.96
C LYS A 469 7.91 -8.96 8.81
N VAL A 470 6.81 -9.52 8.29
CA VAL A 470 6.87 -10.35 7.08
C VAL A 470 7.29 -9.52 5.88
N ILE A 471 6.65 -8.37 5.65
CA ILE A 471 6.95 -7.50 4.50
C ILE A 471 8.40 -6.99 4.57
N GLU A 472 8.87 -6.58 5.75
CA GLU A 472 10.26 -6.16 5.99
C GLU A 472 11.27 -7.24 5.57
N ARG A 473 10.94 -8.52 5.74
CA ARG A 473 11.79 -9.66 5.33
C ARG A 473 11.67 -10.01 3.85
N LEU A 474 10.52 -9.73 3.23
CA LEU A 474 10.26 -10.04 1.82
C LEU A 474 10.86 -9.00 0.87
N ILE A 475 10.95 -7.74 1.28
CA ILE A 475 11.49 -6.66 0.45
C ILE A 475 12.92 -6.95 -0.04
N PRO A 476 13.89 -7.33 0.81
CA PRO A 476 15.23 -7.73 0.34
C PRO A 476 15.21 -8.97 -0.57
N CYS A 477 14.22 -9.86 -0.42
CA CYS A 477 14.09 -11.01 -1.31
C CYS A 477 13.69 -10.56 -2.72
N ILE A 478 12.76 -9.62 -2.83
CA ILE A 478 12.28 -9.09 -4.12
C ILE A 478 13.37 -8.23 -4.78
N ILE A 479 13.91 -7.27 -4.02
CA ILE A 479 14.77 -6.20 -4.54
C ILE A 479 16.25 -6.52 -4.51
N ASP A 480 16.75 -7.27 -3.53
CA ASP A 480 18.18 -7.60 -3.39
C ASP A 480 18.51 -9.03 -3.84
N GLY A 481 17.51 -9.80 -4.27
CA GLY A 481 17.69 -11.20 -4.66
C GLY A 481 18.12 -12.10 -3.50
N GLN A 482 17.89 -11.68 -2.25
CA GLN A 482 18.27 -12.46 -1.07
C GLN A 482 17.54 -13.81 -1.02
N PRO A 483 18.13 -14.83 -0.37
CA PRO A 483 17.47 -16.10 -0.16
C PRO A 483 16.14 -15.93 0.58
N PHE A 484 15.13 -16.67 0.12
CA PHE A 484 13.80 -16.56 0.70
C PHE A 484 13.75 -17.23 2.09
N PRO A 485 13.04 -16.66 3.08
CA PRO A 485 13.04 -17.22 4.43
C PRO A 485 12.31 -18.57 4.52
N LEU A 486 13.04 -19.61 4.93
CA LEU A 486 12.54 -20.99 5.00
C LEU A 486 11.36 -21.16 5.96
N ASP A 487 11.33 -20.42 7.08
CA ASP A 487 10.24 -20.46 8.04
C ASP A 487 8.90 -20.01 7.45
N LEU A 488 8.90 -19.07 6.50
CA LEU A 488 7.70 -18.64 5.79
C LEU A 488 7.21 -19.74 4.85
N VAL A 489 8.12 -20.39 4.12
CA VAL A 489 7.80 -21.54 3.25
C VAL A 489 7.16 -22.65 4.06
N ILE A 490 7.81 -23.06 5.15
CA ILE A 490 7.32 -24.11 6.05
C ILE A 490 5.94 -23.74 6.62
N SER A 491 5.75 -22.49 7.03
CA SER A 491 4.47 -22.02 7.59
C SER A 491 3.34 -22.08 6.56
N CYS A 492 3.58 -21.63 5.33
CA CYS A 492 2.61 -21.72 4.23
C CYS A 492 2.31 -23.17 3.84
N VAL A 493 3.32 -24.03 3.72
CA VAL A 493 3.15 -25.47 3.43
C VAL A 493 2.33 -26.15 4.52
N ARG A 494 2.64 -25.88 5.80
CA ARG A 494 1.90 -26.44 6.93
C ARG A 494 0.43 -25.99 6.93
N LYS A 495 0.17 -24.72 6.62
CA LYS A 495 -1.20 -24.18 6.50
C LYS A 495 -1.97 -24.81 5.35
N ALA A 496 -1.38 -24.92 4.16
CA ALA A 496 -2.00 -25.56 3.00
C ALA A 496 -2.27 -27.06 3.23
N THR A 497 -1.43 -27.73 4.02
CA THR A 497 -1.55 -29.14 4.39
C THR A 497 -2.67 -29.37 5.42
N ASN A 498 -2.93 -28.41 6.31
CA ASN A 498 -4.04 -28.47 7.27
C ASN A 498 -5.37 -28.03 6.64
N ARG A 499 -5.85 -28.79 5.65
CA ARG A 499 -7.09 -28.50 4.93
C ARG A 499 -8.34 -28.55 5.84
N VAL A 500 -8.34 -29.41 6.86
CA VAL A 500 -9.45 -29.53 7.81
C VAL A 500 -9.65 -28.26 8.64
N GLY A 501 -8.60 -27.45 8.81
CA GLY A 501 -8.69 -26.17 9.49
C GLY A 501 -9.50 -25.09 8.75
N TYR A 502 -9.90 -25.33 7.50
CA TYR A 502 -10.72 -24.40 6.73
C TYR A 502 -12.19 -24.80 6.78
N SER A 503 -13.05 -23.84 7.10
CA SER A 503 -14.51 -24.01 7.04
C SER A 503 -14.98 -24.39 5.64
N SER A 504 -16.15 -25.04 5.53
CA SER A 504 -16.72 -25.49 4.26
C SER A 504 -16.99 -24.34 3.28
N ASP A 505 -17.39 -23.17 3.79
CA ASP A 505 -17.58 -21.92 3.04
C ASP A 505 -16.26 -21.21 2.69
N ALA A 506 -15.14 -21.61 3.31
CA ALA A 506 -13.81 -21.02 3.12
C ALA A 506 -12.86 -21.90 2.27
N GLN A 507 -13.37 -22.89 1.52
CA GLN A 507 -12.54 -23.74 0.65
C GLN A 507 -11.78 -22.93 -0.43
N TRP A 508 -12.35 -21.83 -0.89
CA TRP A 508 -11.67 -20.91 -1.81
C TRP A 508 -10.38 -20.31 -1.23
N LEU A 509 -10.33 -20.11 0.10
CA LEU A 509 -9.17 -19.58 0.80
C LEU A 509 -8.08 -20.65 0.93
N TRP A 510 -8.47 -21.91 1.16
CA TRP A 510 -7.53 -23.03 1.11
C TRP A 510 -6.90 -23.16 -0.27
N GLU A 511 -7.70 -23.11 -1.33
CA GLU A 511 -7.21 -23.16 -2.71
C GLU A 511 -6.22 -22.02 -3.03
N LYS A 512 -6.51 -20.81 -2.56
CA LYS A 512 -5.59 -19.67 -2.65
C LYS A 512 -4.26 -19.95 -1.91
N ASN A 513 -4.33 -20.43 -0.68
CA ASN A 513 -3.14 -20.73 0.12
C ASN A 513 -2.31 -21.89 -0.46
N LEU A 514 -2.96 -22.86 -1.12
CA LEU A 514 -2.28 -23.93 -1.83
C LEU A 514 -1.44 -23.39 -3.00
N GLY A 515 -2.00 -22.49 -3.81
CA GLY A 515 -1.27 -21.83 -4.90
C GLY A 515 -0.08 -21.01 -4.40
N ILE A 516 -0.25 -20.30 -3.28
CA ILE A 516 0.84 -19.54 -2.63
C ILE A 516 1.92 -20.49 -2.10
N ALA A 517 1.56 -21.56 -1.41
CA ALA A 517 2.52 -22.52 -0.86
C ALA A 517 3.37 -23.18 -1.97
N CYS A 518 2.74 -23.52 -3.10
CA CYS A 518 3.45 -24.07 -4.26
C CYS A 518 4.42 -23.06 -4.88
N ALA A 519 3.98 -21.81 -5.07
CA ALA A 519 4.83 -20.72 -5.57
C ALA A 519 6.07 -20.50 -4.70
N LEU A 520 5.88 -20.47 -3.38
CA LEU A 520 6.97 -20.26 -2.41
C LEU A 520 7.92 -21.44 -2.36
N TYR A 521 7.42 -22.68 -2.41
CA TYR A 521 8.27 -23.87 -2.41
C TYR A 521 9.12 -23.92 -3.68
N LYS A 522 8.52 -23.72 -4.86
CA LYS A 522 9.24 -23.60 -6.14
C LYS A 522 10.31 -22.52 -6.08
N GLY A 523 9.94 -21.28 -5.73
CA GLY A 523 10.86 -20.16 -5.72
C GLY A 523 11.98 -20.29 -4.68
N TYR A 524 11.70 -20.86 -3.51
CA TYR A 524 12.71 -21.14 -2.48
C TYR A 524 13.77 -22.13 -2.98
N HIS A 525 13.34 -23.24 -3.59
CA HIS A 525 14.27 -24.23 -4.14
C HIS A 525 15.03 -23.71 -5.35
N GLN A 526 14.43 -22.87 -6.19
CA GLN A 526 15.15 -22.22 -7.28
C GLN A 526 16.25 -21.27 -6.76
N ARG A 527 15.98 -20.57 -5.65
CA ARG A 527 16.92 -19.66 -4.97
C ARG A 527 17.70 -20.29 -3.82
N HIS A 528 17.78 -21.61 -3.76
CA HIS A 528 18.30 -22.28 -2.57
C HIS A 528 19.74 -21.78 -2.25
N PRO A 529 20.06 -21.45 -0.97
CA PRO A 529 21.40 -21.00 -0.58
C PRO A 529 22.49 -22.01 -0.95
N ASN A 530 22.19 -23.30 -0.78
CA ASN A 530 23.03 -24.39 -1.23
C ASN A 530 22.76 -24.72 -2.71
N LEU A 531 23.78 -24.58 -3.55
CA LEU A 531 23.73 -24.85 -4.99
C LEU A 531 23.29 -26.28 -5.33
N THR A 532 23.65 -27.28 -4.53
CA THR A 532 23.29 -28.69 -4.81
C THR A 532 21.82 -29.01 -4.58
N GLN A 533 21.12 -28.14 -3.84
CA GLN A 533 19.69 -28.28 -3.56
C GLN A 533 18.84 -27.38 -4.45
N ARG A 534 19.46 -26.63 -5.37
CA ARG A 534 18.72 -25.85 -6.34
C ARG A 534 17.99 -26.76 -7.30
N ARG A 535 16.71 -26.49 -7.49
CA ARG A 535 15.83 -27.23 -8.41
C ARG A 535 14.97 -26.24 -9.16
N ASP A 536 14.72 -26.56 -10.42
CA ASP A 536 13.71 -25.88 -11.23
C ASP A 536 12.51 -26.81 -11.35
N TYR A 537 11.33 -26.27 -11.11
CA TYR A 537 10.08 -27.01 -11.10
C TYR A 537 9.19 -26.51 -12.22
N ALA A 538 8.74 -27.43 -13.08
CA ALA A 538 7.75 -27.08 -14.08
C ALA A 538 6.42 -26.72 -13.42
N MET A 539 5.70 -25.75 -13.99
CA MET A 539 4.35 -25.41 -13.56
C MET A 539 3.31 -26.39 -14.11
N ALA A 540 3.65 -27.10 -15.19
CA ALA A 540 2.87 -28.19 -15.75
C ALA A 540 3.10 -29.49 -14.99
N LEU A 541 2.16 -30.45 -15.12
CA LEU A 541 2.34 -31.78 -14.55
C LEU A 541 3.51 -32.51 -15.22
N GLU A 542 4.48 -32.94 -14.42
CA GLU A 542 5.60 -33.76 -14.87
C GLU A 542 5.26 -35.24 -14.68
N GLU A 543 4.81 -35.88 -15.75
CA GLU A 543 4.33 -37.27 -15.69
C GLU A 543 5.45 -38.27 -15.36
N ASN A 544 6.68 -37.97 -15.78
CA ASN A 544 7.86 -38.83 -15.61
C ASN A 544 8.77 -38.39 -14.45
N TYR A 545 8.27 -37.59 -13.49
CA TYR A 545 9.05 -37.18 -12.33
C TYR A 545 8.95 -38.20 -11.20
N HIS A 546 10.08 -38.83 -10.85
CA HIS A 546 10.14 -40.00 -9.97
C HIS A 546 10.42 -39.63 -8.49
N ALA A 547 10.29 -38.37 -8.11
CA ALA A 547 10.48 -37.97 -6.72
C ALA A 547 9.32 -38.47 -5.85
N ARG A 548 9.67 -39.14 -4.75
CA ARG A 548 8.74 -39.72 -3.77
C ARG A 548 7.61 -38.77 -3.39
N ASP A 549 7.95 -37.57 -2.94
CA ASP A 549 6.99 -36.62 -2.40
C ASP A 549 6.02 -36.12 -3.49
N TYR A 550 6.54 -35.84 -4.68
CA TYR A 550 5.72 -35.45 -5.83
C TYR A 550 4.74 -36.54 -6.25
N LEU A 551 5.20 -37.80 -6.33
CA LEU A 551 4.35 -38.95 -6.67
C LEU A 551 3.24 -39.16 -5.63
N PHE A 552 3.53 -39.02 -4.32
CA PHE A 552 2.50 -39.08 -3.28
C PHE A 552 1.48 -37.95 -3.44
N GLY A 553 1.92 -36.75 -3.84
CA GLY A 553 1.03 -35.65 -4.19
C GLY A 553 0.06 -36.01 -5.33
N ARG A 554 0.57 -36.63 -6.40
CA ARG A 554 -0.25 -37.09 -7.53
C ARG A 554 -1.25 -38.17 -7.12
N LEU A 555 -0.83 -39.15 -6.31
CA LEU A 555 -1.72 -40.18 -5.76
C LEU A 555 -2.88 -39.57 -4.98
N LEU A 556 -2.58 -38.60 -4.09
CA LEU A 556 -3.60 -37.92 -3.30
C LEU A 556 -4.61 -37.16 -4.18
N ALA A 557 -4.15 -36.50 -5.23
CA ALA A 557 -5.01 -35.77 -6.16
C ALA A 557 -5.94 -36.69 -6.97
N ILE A 558 -5.42 -37.85 -7.43
CA ILE A 558 -6.23 -38.87 -8.14
C ILE A 558 -7.29 -39.45 -7.20
N ALA A 559 -6.88 -39.83 -5.99
CA ALA A 559 -7.79 -40.36 -4.96
C ALA A 559 -8.92 -39.38 -4.63
N GLU A 560 -8.58 -38.10 -4.42
CA GLU A 560 -9.57 -37.06 -4.18
C GLU A 560 -10.53 -36.93 -5.36
N ARG A 561 -10.03 -36.93 -6.61
CA ARG A 561 -10.87 -36.76 -7.79
C ARG A 561 -11.87 -37.90 -7.97
N ILE A 562 -11.47 -39.14 -7.67
CA ILE A 562 -12.37 -40.30 -7.68
C ILE A 562 -13.49 -40.11 -6.66
N GLU A 563 -13.16 -39.76 -5.41
CA GLU A 563 -14.14 -39.58 -4.34
C GLU A 563 -15.07 -38.39 -4.61
N ASP A 564 -14.52 -37.25 -5.04
CA ASP A 564 -15.27 -36.03 -5.36
C ASP A 564 -16.35 -36.26 -6.43
N VAL A 565 -15.99 -36.93 -7.53
CA VAL A 565 -16.96 -37.26 -8.59
C VAL A 565 -18.00 -38.26 -8.09
N ALA A 566 -17.63 -39.24 -7.27
CA ALA A 566 -18.57 -40.19 -6.69
C ALA A 566 -19.56 -39.56 -5.69
N LEU A 567 -19.10 -38.57 -4.91
CA LEU A 567 -19.95 -37.79 -4.00
C LEU A 567 -20.92 -36.90 -4.80
N SER A 568 -20.44 -36.25 -5.87
CA SER A 568 -21.28 -35.47 -6.77
C SER A 568 -22.39 -36.32 -7.41
N VAL A 569 -22.08 -37.54 -7.88
CA VAL A 569 -23.08 -38.49 -8.41
C VAL A 569 -24.09 -38.90 -7.33
N GLY A 570 -23.65 -39.01 -6.07
CA GLY A 570 -24.52 -39.34 -4.93
C GLY A 570 -25.33 -38.15 -4.37
N GLY A 571 -25.12 -36.93 -4.86
CA GLY A 571 -25.72 -35.72 -4.28
C GLY A 571 -25.21 -35.38 -2.87
N GLU A 572 -24.05 -35.91 -2.47
CA GLU A 572 -23.47 -35.73 -1.14
C GLU A 572 -22.58 -34.49 -1.11
N ASN A 573 -22.88 -33.52 -0.24
CA ASN A 573 -22.07 -32.32 -0.07
C ASN A 573 -21.23 -32.41 1.22
N ARG A 574 -20.14 -33.17 1.17
CA ARG A 574 -19.19 -33.34 2.29
C ARG A 574 -17.74 -33.40 1.81
N PRO A 575 -16.76 -33.09 2.68
CA PRO A 575 -15.34 -33.20 2.33
C PRO A 575 -14.93 -34.65 2.03
N THR A 576 -14.03 -34.83 1.06
CA THR A 576 -13.42 -36.12 0.73
C THR A 576 -12.56 -36.63 1.87
N THR A 577 -12.34 -37.94 1.91
CA THR A 577 -11.40 -38.62 2.82
C THR A 577 -9.98 -38.15 2.57
N ALA A 578 -9.58 -37.92 1.32
CA ALA A 578 -8.32 -37.28 0.97
C ALA A 578 -8.19 -35.87 1.59
N ALA A 579 -9.24 -35.05 1.53
CA ALA A 579 -9.26 -33.72 2.15
C ALA A 579 -9.11 -33.78 3.68
N ARG A 580 -9.82 -34.71 4.32
CA ARG A 580 -9.82 -34.88 5.78
C ARG A 580 -8.50 -35.42 6.32
N LEU A 581 -7.86 -36.32 5.57
CA LEU A 581 -6.63 -36.99 6.00
C LEU A 581 -5.35 -36.32 5.47
N MET A 582 -5.45 -35.21 4.74
CA MET A 582 -4.30 -34.54 4.09
C MET A 582 -3.13 -34.27 5.04
N GLN A 583 -3.40 -33.79 6.27
CA GLN A 583 -2.34 -33.56 7.26
C GLN A 583 -1.66 -34.87 7.68
N ARG A 584 -2.45 -35.89 8.02
CA ARG A 584 -1.92 -37.20 8.41
C ARG A 584 -1.18 -37.87 7.24
N PHE A 585 -1.63 -37.62 6.01
CA PHE A 585 -1.00 -38.12 4.80
C PHE A 585 0.38 -37.48 4.58
N ALA A 586 0.52 -36.18 4.83
CA ALA A 586 1.82 -35.52 4.80
C ALA A 586 2.77 -36.08 5.88
N ASP A 587 2.28 -36.31 7.10
CA ASP A 587 3.10 -36.82 8.21
C ASP A 587 3.45 -38.32 8.06
N ARG A 588 2.51 -39.12 7.55
CA ARG A 588 2.59 -40.58 7.43
C ARG A 588 2.01 -41.06 6.09
N PRO A 589 2.74 -40.89 4.98
CA PRO A 589 2.20 -41.11 3.64
C PRO A 589 1.78 -42.56 3.38
N PHE A 590 2.63 -43.54 3.69
CA PHE A 590 2.35 -44.95 3.44
C PHE A 590 1.14 -45.49 4.24
N GLU A 591 1.12 -45.26 5.57
CA GLU A 591 0.02 -45.71 6.43
C GLU A 591 -1.31 -45.07 6.06
N THR A 592 -1.28 -43.77 5.75
CA THR A 592 -2.49 -43.01 5.42
C THR A 592 -2.97 -43.33 4.01
N TRP A 593 -2.07 -43.57 3.05
CA TRP A 593 -2.43 -44.01 1.71
C TRP A 593 -3.25 -45.30 1.73
N ARG A 594 -2.80 -46.31 2.49
CA ARG A 594 -3.57 -47.56 2.66
C ARG A 594 -4.98 -47.30 3.18
N THR A 595 -5.13 -46.36 4.11
CA THR A 595 -6.43 -45.98 4.66
C THR A 595 -7.32 -45.33 3.60
N ILE A 596 -6.76 -44.43 2.79
CA ILE A 596 -7.46 -43.76 1.69
C ILE A 596 -7.86 -44.77 0.62
N GLU A 597 -6.94 -45.63 0.18
CA GLU A 597 -7.15 -46.63 -0.86
C GLU A 597 -8.29 -47.60 -0.52
N LEU A 598 -8.34 -48.09 0.73
CA LEU A 598 -9.44 -48.93 1.21
C LEU A 598 -10.77 -48.16 1.26
N ALA A 599 -10.74 -46.89 1.66
CA ALA A 599 -11.93 -46.04 1.69
C ALA A 599 -12.46 -45.69 0.28
N LEU A 600 -11.63 -45.79 -0.77
CA LEU A 600 -12.05 -45.53 -2.16
C LEU A 600 -12.95 -46.63 -2.75
N GLN A 601 -12.86 -47.87 -2.26
CA GLN A 601 -13.58 -49.02 -2.83
C GLN A 601 -15.10 -48.81 -3.02
N PRO A 602 -15.88 -48.34 -2.01
CA PRO A 602 -17.31 -48.10 -2.21
C PRO A 602 -17.60 -47.02 -3.26
N TYR A 603 -16.77 -45.99 -3.35
CA TYR A 603 -16.92 -44.93 -4.35
C TYR A 603 -16.58 -45.44 -5.76
N MET A 604 -15.56 -46.29 -5.88
CA MET A 604 -15.23 -46.97 -7.14
C MET A 604 -16.38 -47.88 -7.60
N GLN A 605 -17.00 -48.64 -6.71
CA GLN A 605 -18.17 -49.48 -7.05
C GLN A 605 -19.34 -48.65 -7.59
N ARG A 606 -19.63 -47.50 -6.96
CA ARG A 606 -20.65 -46.55 -7.44
C ARG A 606 -20.31 -46.01 -8.83
N LEU A 607 -19.05 -45.63 -9.06
CA LEU A 607 -18.59 -45.13 -10.35
C LEU A 607 -18.52 -46.20 -11.44
N ARG A 608 -18.33 -47.48 -11.10
CA ARG A 608 -18.41 -48.58 -12.08
C ARG A 608 -19.79 -48.66 -12.76
N VAL A 609 -20.85 -48.36 -12.02
CA VAL A 609 -22.22 -48.38 -12.54
C VAL A 609 -22.56 -47.08 -13.27
N SER A 610 -22.16 -45.93 -12.72
CA SER A 610 -22.58 -44.61 -13.23
C SER A 610 -21.64 -43.97 -14.26
N ARG A 611 -20.31 -44.17 -14.12
CA ARG A 611 -19.26 -43.50 -14.90
C ARG A 611 -18.03 -44.41 -15.13
N ALA A 612 -18.24 -45.58 -15.71
CA ALA A 612 -17.21 -46.62 -15.89
C ALA A 612 -15.97 -46.14 -16.67
N GLY A 613 -16.17 -45.35 -17.73
CA GLY A 613 -15.07 -44.81 -18.55
C GLY A 613 -14.15 -43.86 -17.76
N PHE A 614 -14.73 -42.94 -17.00
CA PHE A 614 -14.00 -42.05 -16.10
C PHE A 614 -13.18 -42.84 -15.08
N LEU A 615 -13.79 -43.82 -14.42
CA LEU A 615 -13.10 -44.64 -13.42
C LEU A 615 -11.93 -45.43 -14.04
N THR A 616 -12.12 -46.01 -15.22
CA THR A 616 -11.06 -46.74 -15.93
C THR A 616 -9.86 -45.85 -16.22
N ASN A 617 -10.10 -44.60 -16.64
CA ASN A 617 -9.03 -43.63 -16.88
C ASN A 617 -8.31 -43.22 -15.58
N GLN A 618 -9.04 -43.03 -14.48
CA GLN A 618 -8.44 -42.71 -13.18
C GLN A 618 -7.63 -43.89 -12.61
N LEU A 619 -8.09 -45.13 -12.77
CA LEU A 619 -7.36 -46.32 -12.36
C LEU A 619 -6.07 -46.49 -13.16
N LYS A 620 -6.11 -46.27 -14.49
CA LYS A 620 -4.90 -46.26 -15.33
C LYS A 620 -3.89 -45.21 -14.86
N GLU A 621 -4.33 -43.99 -14.56
CA GLU A 621 -3.43 -42.95 -14.02
C GLU A 621 -2.89 -43.34 -12.63
N LEU A 622 -3.71 -43.95 -11.78
CA LEU A 622 -3.30 -44.42 -10.45
C LEU A 622 -2.24 -45.54 -10.54
N ASP A 623 -2.47 -46.55 -11.38
CA ASP A 623 -1.54 -47.66 -11.62
C ASP A 623 -0.22 -47.16 -12.19
N ALA A 624 -0.27 -46.21 -13.13
CA ALA A 624 0.94 -45.60 -13.70
C ALA A 624 1.76 -44.88 -12.63
N VAL A 625 1.11 -44.11 -11.74
CA VAL A 625 1.80 -43.44 -10.62
C VAL A 625 2.37 -44.42 -9.62
N GLN A 626 1.62 -45.48 -9.27
CA GLN A 626 2.11 -46.53 -8.37
C GLN A 626 3.34 -47.25 -8.94
N ALA A 627 3.36 -47.53 -10.24
CA ALA A 627 4.48 -48.20 -10.92
C ALA A 627 5.78 -47.36 -10.95
N MET A 628 5.69 -46.04 -10.77
CA MET A 628 6.86 -45.15 -10.73
C MET A 628 7.58 -45.13 -9.37
N PHE A 629 6.97 -45.66 -8.32
CA PHE A 629 7.60 -45.69 -7.00
C PHE A 629 8.71 -46.73 -6.91
N LYS A 630 9.82 -46.35 -6.27
CA LYS A 630 10.78 -47.31 -5.74
C LYS A 630 10.24 -47.90 -4.44
N HIS A 631 10.51 -49.18 -4.21
CA HIS A 631 9.98 -49.91 -3.05
C HIS A 631 10.34 -49.26 -1.70
N ASP A 632 11.61 -48.89 -1.54
CA ASP A 632 12.12 -48.28 -0.30
C ASP A 632 11.54 -46.87 -0.08
N ASP A 633 11.36 -46.10 -1.16
CA ASP A 633 10.78 -44.76 -1.10
C ASP A 633 9.29 -44.81 -0.72
N PHE A 634 8.54 -45.78 -1.27
CA PHE A 634 7.11 -45.93 -1.00
C PHE A 634 6.83 -46.34 0.44
N THR A 635 7.63 -47.23 1.00
CA THR A 635 7.45 -47.78 2.36
C THR A 635 8.08 -46.90 3.45
N SER A 636 8.87 -45.89 3.07
CA SER A 636 9.51 -44.98 4.01
C SER A 636 8.50 -44.26 4.90
N LYS A 637 8.81 -44.18 6.21
CA LYS A 637 8.03 -43.50 7.24
C LYS A 637 8.32 -42.00 7.33
N THR A 638 9.23 -41.46 6.53
CA THR A 638 9.59 -40.05 6.58
C THR A 638 8.42 -39.17 6.12
N ALA A 639 8.21 -38.05 6.81
CA ALA A 639 7.18 -37.08 6.41
C ALA A 639 7.46 -36.53 5.01
N LEU A 640 6.41 -36.13 4.30
CA LEU A 640 6.50 -35.49 3.00
C LEU A 640 6.94 -34.04 3.16
N SER A 641 7.87 -33.59 2.32
CA SER A 641 8.21 -32.18 2.15
C SER A 641 7.13 -31.46 1.33
N GLY A 642 7.18 -30.12 1.27
CA GLY A 642 6.24 -29.31 0.48
C GLY A 642 6.16 -29.67 -1.02
N GLU A 643 7.11 -30.45 -1.55
CA GLU A 643 7.10 -30.95 -2.92
C GLU A 643 5.83 -31.76 -3.26
N PHE A 644 5.23 -32.45 -2.29
CA PHE A 644 3.97 -33.17 -2.54
C PHE A 644 2.82 -32.23 -2.91
N LEU A 645 2.82 -30.98 -2.43
CA LEU A 645 1.80 -29.99 -2.79
C LEU A 645 1.94 -29.57 -4.27
N LEU A 646 3.15 -29.55 -4.82
CA LEU A 646 3.38 -29.26 -6.25
C LEU A 646 2.70 -30.34 -7.11
N GLY A 647 3.04 -31.61 -6.89
CA GLY A 647 2.47 -32.74 -7.63
C GLY A 647 0.95 -32.83 -7.48
N TYR A 648 0.46 -32.60 -6.25
CA TYR A 648 -0.97 -32.52 -5.96
C TYR A 648 -1.67 -31.40 -6.73
N HIS A 649 -1.10 -30.19 -6.73
CA HIS A 649 -1.70 -29.04 -7.42
C HIS A 649 -1.67 -29.21 -8.95
N CYS A 650 -0.53 -29.59 -9.54
CA CYS A 650 -0.39 -29.82 -10.98
C CYS A 650 -1.36 -30.90 -11.47
N GLN A 651 -1.51 -32.00 -10.73
CA GLN A 651 -2.44 -33.07 -11.08
C GLN A 651 -3.90 -32.59 -11.00
N ARG A 652 -4.28 -31.81 -9.97
CA ARG A 652 -5.61 -31.18 -9.88
C ARG A 652 -5.89 -30.23 -11.04
N GLN A 653 -4.90 -29.46 -11.48
CA GLN A 653 -5.05 -28.55 -12.61
C GLN A 653 -5.27 -29.29 -13.93
N LYS A 654 -4.49 -30.34 -14.21
CA LYS A 654 -4.67 -31.19 -15.39
C LYS A 654 -6.11 -31.74 -15.49
N PHE A 655 -6.72 -32.10 -14.36
CA PHE A 655 -8.10 -32.57 -14.34
C PHE A 655 -9.14 -31.50 -14.68
N LYS A 656 -8.89 -30.23 -14.34
CA LYS A 656 -9.80 -29.12 -14.65
C LYS A 656 -9.77 -28.81 -16.16
N THR A 657 -8.59 -28.81 -16.77
CA THR A 657 -8.43 -28.54 -18.22
C THR A 657 -9.08 -29.63 -19.09
N LYS A 658 -8.96 -30.91 -18.73
CA LYS A 658 -9.60 -32.02 -19.47
C LYS A 658 -11.14 -31.97 -19.46
N SER A 659 -11.76 -31.30 -18.49
CA SER A 659 -13.22 -31.18 -18.43
C SER A 659 -13.81 -30.03 -19.25
N GLU A 660 -12.98 -29.13 -19.80
CA GLU A 660 -13.44 -27.99 -20.62
C GLU A 660 -13.47 -28.28 -22.13
N THR A 661 -12.86 -29.37 -22.59
CA THR A 661 -13.09 -29.95 -23.92
C THR A 661 -14.36 -30.79 -23.92
N PRO A 662 -15.43 -30.43 -24.66
CA PRO A 662 -16.63 -31.25 -24.76
C PRO A 662 -16.33 -32.47 -25.64
N ASP A 663 -16.36 -33.67 -25.06
CA ASP A 663 -16.48 -34.91 -25.82
C ASP A 663 -17.87 -34.93 -26.48
N GLU A 664 -17.91 -34.67 -27.79
CA GLU A 664 -19.03 -35.02 -28.65
C GLU A 664 -19.18 -36.55 -28.71
N THR A 665 -20.32 -37.05 -28.27
CA THR A 665 -21.13 -38.06 -29.00
C THR A 665 -22.43 -38.29 -28.22
N SER A 666 -23.46 -37.51 -28.57
CA SER A 666 -24.84 -37.91 -28.31
C SER A 666 -25.17 -39.08 -29.23
N PRO A 667 -25.75 -40.20 -28.75
CA PRO A 667 -26.20 -41.26 -29.64
C PRO A 667 -27.39 -40.74 -30.46
N GLN A 668 -27.24 -40.77 -31.78
CA GLN A 668 -28.37 -40.61 -32.71
C GLN A 668 -29.38 -41.71 -32.41
N GLY A 669 -30.60 -41.32 -32.07
CA GLY A 669 -31.74 -42.22 -32.06
C GLY A 669 -32.16 -42.50 -33.49
N ASP A 670 -32.08 -43.76 -33.90
CA ASP A 670 -32.78 -44.26 -35.08
C ASP A 670 -34.29 -44.19 -34.83
N SER A 671 -34.98 -43.52 -35.75
CA SER A 671 -36.43 -43.57 -35.89
C SER A 671 -36.76 -44.15 -37.26
N GLU A 672 -37.34 -45.36 -37.26
CA GLU A 672 -38.45 -45.72 -38.15
C GLU A 672 -39.73 -45.82 -37.32
#